data_AF-A0A4S9XCA9-F1
#
_entry.id   AF-A0A4S9XCA9-F1
#
_cell.length_a   1.000
_cell.length_b   1.000
_cell.length_c   1.000
_cell.angle_alpha   90.00
_cell.angle_beta   90.00
_cell.angle_gamma   90.00
#
_symmetry.space_group_name_H-M   'P 1'
#
loop_
_entity.id
_entity.type
_entity.pdbx_description
1 polymer ?
#
loop_
_entity_poly.entity_id
_entity_poly.type
_entity_poly.pdbx_seq_one_letter_code
_entity_poly.pdbx_strand_id
1 'polypeptide(L)'
;MDSKLHTNFPLGSQQKIHALDSPPERKSWFKSGWRVGATSAAALATLSLALNLIATVFISKHSKFTAGISSIYTGNCEMVEKYDTWIHLAINVVNTALLSGSNYCMQVLCAPNRKEVDDAHARKRYMYIGVPSLRNLTLIRKEKLLLWSLLGLSSLPLHLMYNSMFFGSLSTNDYNIYYVTEDFLTGAAYDRVAFPDKINGLDEDYMDTSAMQQRLQQNNGTWQKLSNTECISAYAVDRLSAHRDVVIVVELQNTTRRGSMVSRDRYRFNFNSELEMDYYNPYDWICVDPMLAEKFIVQGWSLSYRCYQTIPQLKKIADQWSPRYYDARYCMSEMMEGKCSLNFSLAIAVVVMICNVVKIFCMSYMAWGIKDSPLITVGDAVASFLRRTDSTTRGACLIDGTYFQQYWRDDGDDDHGISSTEREYILGSEPMVLEGRSRRLKDAASKGRWFSMAGLLSAALIIVAGLLAYGIEHLKTSDRSMSALWAMGFGTVREESLIGGSGWHMPSVTAAVIVANLPQVMLSFLYLLFNGLLTAMLAAREWSHYAQERKPLRVSTPKGMQRSTYFLSLPYRFAAPLLVLSGALHWLVSQSLFLASITTELRDGRTLAEDTVSTCGYSPIAMVLTLSVGCLMLVGIVGVGFWKVSADLPIVGSCSAAISAACHPPPGQENAHLLPLQWGVIPRADGDEVSHCSFSAEEVEAPVVGAKYA
;
A
#
# COMPACT_ATOMS: atom_id res chain seq x y z
N MET A 1 11.82 43.53 -62.70
CA MET A 1 11.78 42.10 -62.96
C MET A 1 12.07 41.42 -61.64
N ASP A 2 11.16 41.52 -60.67
CA ASP A 2 9.98 40.65 -60.43
C ASP A 2 10.37 39.73 -59.27
N SER A 3 9.59 39.46 -58.22
CA SER A 3 8.31 39.94 -57.72
C SER A 3 8.23 39.41 -56.28
N LYS A 4 7.54 40.16 -55.41
CA LYS A 4 7.20 39.82 -54.03
C LYS A 4 6.62 38.40 -53.89
N LEU A 5 7.07 37.64 -52.89
CA LEU A 5 6.26 36.58 -52.28
C LEU A 5 5.69 37.11 -50.96
N HIS A 6 4.47 37.63 -51.05
CA HIS A 6 3.56 37.73 -49.92
C HIS A 6 3.17 36.31 -49.52
N THR A 7 3.63 35.85 -48.36
CA THR A 7 2.97 34.74 -47.65
C THR A 7 1.68 35.28 -47.05
N ASN A 8 0.62 35.19 -47.86
CA ASN A 8 -0.75 35.42 -47.44
C ASN A 8 -1.09 34.49 -46.27
N PHE A 9 -1.44 35.07 -45.13
CA PHE A 9 -2.26 34.39 -44.13
C PHE A 9 -3.54 33.86 -44.83
N PRO A 10 -3.93 32.59 -44.65
CA PRO A 10 -5.24 32.16 -45.11
C PRO A 10 -6.31 32.91 -44.30
N LEU A 11 -7.30 33.50 -45.00
CA LEU A 11 -8.43 34.26 -44.46
C LEU A 11 -9.21 33.59 -43.29
N GLY A 12 -8.94 32.32 -42.98
CA GLY A 12 -9.48 31.61 -41.82
C GLY A 12 -8.90 32.03 -40.45
N SER A 13 -7.78 32.77 -40.38
CA SER A 13 -7.25 33.29 -39.11
C SER A 13 -7.99 34.54 -38.63
N GLN A 14 -8.34 35.47 -39.52
CA GLN A 14 -9.12 36.67 -39.17
C GLN A 14 -10.57 36.34 -38.78
N GLN A 15 -11.20 35.35 -39.43
CA GLN A 15 -12.52 34.84 -38.99
C GLN A 15 -12.49 34.19 -37.60
N LYS A 16 -11.36 33.60 -37.18
CA LYS A 16 -11.17 33.05 -35.82
C LYS A 16 -10.85 34.12 -34.78
N ILE A 17 -10.23 35.23 -35.17
CA ILE A 17 -10.03 36.40 -34.30
C ILE A 17 -11.38 37.06 -33.99
N HIS A 18 -12.28 37.22 -34.98
CA HIS A 18 -13.64 37.68 -34.72
C HIS A 18 -14.50 36.71 -33.89
N ALA A 19 -14.19 35.40 -33.91
CA ALA A 19 -14.86 34.43 -33.04
C ALA A 19 -14.45 34.54 -31.56
N LEU A 20 -13.31 35.19 -31.24
CA LEU A 20 -12.89 35.45 -29.85
C LEU A 20 -13.70 36.59 -29.18
N ASP A 21 -14.37 37.45 -29.96
CA ASP A 21 -15.26 38.52 -29.48
C ASP A 21 -16.71 38.06 -29.26
N SER A 22 -17.03 36.80 -29.57
CA SER A 22 -18.34 36.24 -29.22
C SER A 22 -18.45 36.09 -27.69
N PRO A 23 -19.55 36.56 -27.05
CA PRO A 23 -19.72 36.40 -25.61
C PRO A 23 -19.60 34.90 -25.31
N PRO A 24 -18.83 34.50 -24.28
CA PRO A 24 -18.61 33.09 -24.01
C PRO A 24 -19.98 32.43 -23.89
N GLU A 25 -20.24 31.40 -24.71
CA GLU A 25 -21.30 30.45 -24.41
C GLU A 25 -21.18 30.16 -22.92
N ARG A 26 -22.26 30.40 -22.16
CA ARG A 26 -22.36 30.01 -20.74
C ARG A 26 -22.32 28.48 -20.65
N LYS A 27 -21.21 27.86 -21.01
CA LYS A 27 -20.89 26.51 -20.58
C LYS A 27 -20.67 26.64 -19.09
N SER A 28 -21.70 26.21 -18.36
CA SER A 28 -21.74 26.08 -16.91
C SER A 28 -20.34 25.79 -16.38
N TRP A 29 -19.84 26.70 -15.53
CA TRP A 29 -18.55 26.63 -14.84
C TRP A 29 -18.34 25.28 -14.10
N PHE A 30 -19.40 24.50 -13.93
CA PHE A 30 -19.41 23.16 -13.32
C PHE A 30 -19.03 22.01 -14.27
N LYS A 31 -18.91 22.21 -15.60
CA LYS A 31 -18.69 21.11 -16.57
C LYS A 31 -17.24 20.92 -17.05
N SER A 32 -16.26 21.70 -16.58
CA SER A 32 -14.86 21.56 -17.05
C SER A 32 -13.83 21.86 -15.97
N GLY A 33 -12.71 21.14 -16.04
CA GLY A 33 -11.53 21.41 -15.23
C GLY A 33 -11.49 20.64 -13.91
N TRP A 34 -10.78 21.19 -12.93
CA TRP A 34 -10.37 20.40 -11.77
C TRP A 34 -11.51 19.95 -10.86
N ARG A 35 -12.64 20.66 -10.91
CA ARG A 35 -13.86 20.33 -10.16
C ARG A 35 -14.43 18.98 -10.55
N VAL A 36 -14.41 18.64 -11.84
CA VAL A 36 -14.83 17.30 -12.33
C VAL A 36 -13.99 16.21 -11.70
N GLY A 37 -12.69 16.49 -11.51
CA GLY A 37 -11.81 15.54 -10.84
C GLY A 37 -12.17 15.32 -9.38
N ALA A 38 -12.44 16.42 -8.65
CA ALA A 38 -12.85 16.37 -7.25
C ALA A 38 -14.22 15.72 -7.05
N THR A 39 -15.19 16.00 -7.94
CA THR A 39 -16.51 15.34 -7.89
C THR A 39 -16.41 13.85 -8.21
N SER A 40 -15.55 13.45 -9.14
CA SER A 40 -15.30 12.04 -9.44
C SER A 40 -14.66 11.32 -8.26
N ALA A 41 -13.69 11.97 -7.59
CA ALA A 41 -13.07 11.44 -6.37
C ALA A 41 -14.10 11.32 -5.22
N ALA A 42 -14.97 12.31 -5.06
CA ALA A 42 -16.08 12.26 -4.09
C ALA A 42 -17.05 11.11 -4.41
N ALA A 43 -17.41 10.91 -5.69
CA ALA A 43 -18.27 9.82 -6.12
C ALA A 43 -17.64 8.44 -5.83
N LEU A 44 -16.34 8.28 -6.06
CA LEU A 44 -15.60 7.05 -5.72
C LEU A 44 -15.59 6.81 -4.21
N ALA A 45 -15.37 7.84 -3.39
CA ALA A 45 -15.44 7.74 -1.93
C ALA A 45 -16.86 7.39 -1.44
N THR A 46 -17.90 7.94 -2.06
CA THR A 46 -19.30 7.60 -1.79
C THR A 46 -19.61 6.16 -2.17
N LEU A 47 -19.14 5.69 -3.33
CA LEU A 47 -19.30 4.29 -3.74
C LEU A 47 -18.63 3.33 -2.75
N SER A 48 -17.38 3.64 -2.36
CA SER A 48 -16.66 2.91 -1.32
C SER A 48 -17.45 2.87 -0.01
N LEU A 49 -17.93 4.01 0.47
CA LEU A 49 -18.75 4.08 1.69
C LEU A 49 -20.02 3.22 1.57
N ALA A 50 -20.72 3.29 0.44
CA ALA A 50 -21.94 2.52 0.20
C ALA A 50 -21.66 1.01 0.21
N LEU A 51 -20.60 0.56 -0.47
CA LEU A 51 -20.21 -0.86 -0.50
C LEU A 51 -19.85 -1.37 0.90
N ASN A 52 -19.05 -0.61 1.66
CA ASN A 52 -18.69 -0.98 3.03
C ASN A 52 -19.92 -1.00 3.96
N LEU A 53 -20.83 -0.03 3.81
CA LEU A 53 -22.05 0.03 4.60
C LEU A 53 -22.99 -1.14 4.29
N ILE A 54 -23.20 -1.45 3.00
CA ILE A 54 -24.04 -2.57 2.57
C ILE A 54 -23.45 -3.89 3.10
N ALA A 55 -22.14 -4.11 2.92
CA ALA A 55 -21.47 -5.31 3.43
C ALA A 55 -21.59 -5.42 4.95
N THR A 56 -21.33 -4.33 5.68
CA THR A 56 -21.43 -4.30 7.15
C THR A 56 -22.85 -4.61 7.61
N VAL A 57 -23.87 -3.95 7.05
CA VAL A 57 -25.29 -4.18 7.42
C VAL A 57 -25.73 -5.60 7.08
N PHE A 58 -25.31 -6.13 5.92
CA PHE A 58 -25.62 -7.49 5.51
C PHE A 58 -25.02 -8.51 6.49
N ILE A 59 -23.72 -8.38 6.80
CA ILE A 59 -23.03 -9.27 7.75
C ILE A 59 -23.65 -9.16 9.14
N SER A 60 -23.93 -7.94 9.61
CA SER A 60 -24.51 -7.74 10.94
C SER A 60 -25.93 -8.27 11.11
N LYS A 61 -26.66 -8.51 10.02
CA LYS A 61 -27.98 -9.15 10.08
C LYS A 61 -27.91 -10.68 10.03
N HIS A 62 -26.86 -11.25 9.45
CA HIS A 62 -26.79 -12.69 9.16
C HIS A 62 -25.75 -13.43 10.02
N SER A 63 -24.93 -12.72 10.80
CA SER A 63 -23.85 -13.31 11.57
C SER A 63 -23.80 -12.77 13.00
N LYS A 64 -23.27 -13.59 13.91
CA LYS A 64 -23.05 -13.22 15.31
C LYS A 64 -21.65 -12.65 15.47
N PHE A 65 -21.52 -11.56 16.21
CA PHE A 65 -20.22 -10.99 16.57
C PHE A 65 -19.80 -11.44 17.97
N THR A 66 -18.53 -11.80 18.09
CA THR A 66 -17.86 -12.00 19.37
C THR A 66 -16.65 -11.06 19.39
N ALA A 67 -16.57 -10.20 20.42
CA ALA A 67 -15.53 -9.15 20.53
C ALA A 67 -15.37 -8.26 19.27
N GLY A 68 -16.45 -8.04 18.52
CA GLY A 68 -16.44 -7.22 17.29
C GLY A 68 -15.92 -7.93 16.03
N ILE A 69 -15.64 -9.23 16.10
CA ILE A 69 -15.26 -10.09 14.97
C ILE A 69 -16.40 -11.07 14.68
N SER A 70 -16.66 -11.34 13.40
CA SER A 70 -17.65 -12.32 12.96
C SER A 70 -17.04 -13.26 11.92
N SER A 71 -17.17 -14.58 12.11
CA SER A 71 -16.92 -15.55 11.03
C SER A 71 -18.09 -15.50 10.05
N ILE A 72 -17.83 -15.06 8.82
CA ILE A 72 -18.86 -14.94 7.77
C ILE A 72 -18.96 -16.19 6.89
N TYR A 73 -17.93 -17.04 6.92
CA TYR A 73 -17.91 -18.33 6.28
C TYR A 73 -16.95 -19.25 7.02
N THR A 74 -17.39 -20.45 7.38
CA THR A 74 -16.55 -21.50 7.95
C THR A 74 -16.75 -22.78 7.15
N GLY A 75 -15.67 -23.38 6.67
CA GLY A 75 -15.75 -24.57 5.82
C GLY A 75 -14.43 -24.89 5.13
N ASN A 76 -14.52 -25.25 3.85
CA ASN A 76 -13.36 -25.69 3.06
C ASN A 76 -12.33 -24.55 2.90
N CYS A 77 -11.07 -24.87 3.21
CA CYS A 77 -9.95 -23.92 3.14
C CYS A 77 -9.65 -23.39 1.74
N GLU A 78 -9.83 -24.19 0.68
CA GLU A 78 -9.68 -23.75 -0.72
C GLU A 78 -10.71 -22.68 -1.07
N MET A 79 -11.94 -22.80 -0.56
CA MET A 79 -12.98 -21.79 -0.75
C MET A 79 -12.68 -20.51 0.02
N VAL A 80 -12.19 -20.61 1.26
CA VAL A 80 -11.73 -19.46 2.04
C VAL A 80 -10.59 -18.74 1.33
N GLU A 81 -9.56 -19.47 0.89
CA GLU A 81 -8.42 -18.95 0.14
C GLU A 81 -8.85 -18.19 -1.12
N LYS A 82 -9.80 -18.76 -1.87
CA LYS A 82 -10.36 -18.11 -3.05
C LYS A 82 -11.10 -16.81 -2.69
N TYR A 83 -11.95 -16.81 -1.67
CA TYR A 83 -12.68 -15.62 -1.26
C TYR A 83 -11.74 -14.52 -0.74
N ASP A 84 -10.79 -14.88 0.11
CA ASP A 84 -9.79 -13.98 0.68
C ASP A 84 -9.00 -13.27 -0.43
N THR A 85 -8.46 -14.04 -1.38
CA THR A 85 -7.72 -13.52 -2.55
C THR A 85 -8.52 -12.48 -3.35
N TRP A 86 -9.78 -12.80 -3.70
CA TRP A 86 -10.62 -11.90 -4.50
C TRP A 86 -11.09 -10.67 -3.73
N ILE A 87 -11.38 -10.81 -2.44
CA ILE A 87 -11.77 -9.69 -1.57
C ILE A 87 -10.59 -8.74 -1.40
N HIS A 88 -9.38 -9.23 -1.13
CA HIS A 88 -8.20 -8.38 -1.04
C HIS A 88 -7.88 -7.70 -2.36
N LEU A 89 -8.05 -8.38 -3.50
CA LEU A 89 -7.90 -7.73 -4.80
C LEU A 89 -8.88 -6.55 -4.94
N ALA A 90 -10.16 -6.75 -4.62
CA ALA A 90 -11.18 -5.69 -4.68
C ALA A 90 -10.85 -4.51 -3.74
N ILE A 91 -10.45 -4.80 -2.50
CA ILE A 91 -10.05 -3.77 -1.52
C ILE A 91 -8.84 -2.98 -2.03
N ASN A 92 -7.82 -3.64 -2.58
CA ASN A 92 -6.64 -2.97 -3.10
C ASN A 92 -6.96 -2.11 -4.34
N VAL A 93 -7.90 -2.51 -5.19
CA VAL A 93 -8.41 -1.69 -6.30
C VAL A 93 -9.10 -0.43 -5.77
N VAL A 94 -10.02 -0.57 -4.80
CA VAL A 94 -10.72 0.56 -4.19
C VAL A 94 -9.75 1.50 -3.49
N ASN A 95 -8.81 0.97 -2.70
CA ASN A 95 -7.78 1.75 -2.02
C ASN A 95 -6.88 2.52 -2.98
N THR A 96 -6.45 1.89 -4.06
CA THR A 96 -5.64 2.53 -5.09
C THR A 96 -6.40 3.67 -5.77
N ALA A 97 -7.69 3.47 -6.07
CA ALA A 97 -8.54 4.51 -6.64
C ALA A 97 -8.76 5.69 -5.67
N LEU A 98 -9.03 5.41 -4.39
CA LEU A 98 -9.18 6.43 -3.35
C LEU A 98 -7.89 7.20 -3.07
N LEU A 99 -6.73 6.51 -3.10
CA LEU A 99 -5.41 7.14 -3.00
C LEU A 99 -5.17 8.07 -4.19
N SER A 100 -5.47 7.62 -5.40
CA SER A 100 -5.34 8.43 -6.61
C SER A 100 -6.22 9.68 -6.56
N GLY A 101 -7.50 9.52 -6.17
CA GLY A 101 -8.43 10.64 -5.99
C GLY A 101 -8.01 11.61 -4.87
N SER A 102 -7.51 11.09 -3.74
CA SER A 102 -7.00 11.90 -2.63
C SER A 102 -5.75 12.68 -3.04
N ASN A 103 -4.81 12.02 -3.70
CA ASN A 103 -3.59 12.64 -4.24
C ASN A 103 -3.91 13.74 -5.25
N TYR A 104 -4.85 13.49 -6.17
CA TYR A 104 -5.32 14.50 -7.12
C TYR A 104 -5.87 15.74 -6.39
N CYS A 105 -6.80 15.56 -5.46
CA CYS A 105 -7.38 16.65 -4.69
C CYS A 105 -6.30 17.41 -3.89
N MET A 106 -5.39 16.69 -3.26
CA MET A 106 -4.25 17.26 -2.54
C MET A 106 -3.33 18.09 -3.45
N GLN A 107 -3.09 17.67 -4.69
CA GLN A 107 -2.31 18.45 -5.66
C GLN A 107 -2.99 19.77 -6.03
N VAL A 108 -4.30 19.75 -6.26
CA VAL A 108 -5.07 20.96 -6.54
C VAL A 108 -5.10 21.90 -5.33
N LEU A 109 -5.22 21.35 -4.12
CA LEU A 109 -5.16 22.14 -2.88
C LEU A 109 -3.78 22.78 -2.65
N CYS A 110 -2.69 22.13 -3.06
CA CYS A 110 -1.34 22.71 -3.01
C CYS A 110 -1.07 23.78 -4.08
N ALA A 111 -1.91 23.86 -5.12
CA ALA A 111 -1.72 24.78 -6.22
C ALA A 111 -2.06 26.23 -5.79
N PRO A 112 -1.14 27.18 -5.97
CA PRO A 112 -1.40 28.56 -5.60
C PRO A 112 -2.33 29.23 -6.61
N ASN A 113 -3.07 30.25 -6.18
CA ASN A 113 -3.75 31.17 -7.08
C ASN A 113 -2.84 32.36 -7.43
N ARG A 114 -3.23 33.17 -8.42
CA ARG A 114 -2.37 34.27 -8.88
C ARG A 114 -2.07 35.31 -7.79
N LYS A 115 -3.02 35.57 -6.89
CA LYS A 115 -2.81 36.52 -5.78
C LYS A 115 -1.76 35.99 -4.79
N GLU A 116 -1.84 34.72 -4.41
CA GLU A 116 -0.85 34.06 -3.54
C GLU A 116 0.57 34.12 -4.16
N VAL A 117 0.68 33.96 -5.48
CA VAL A 117 1.95 34.10 -6.20
C VAL A 117 2.46 35.54 -6.20
N ASP A 118 1.61 36.52 -6.50
CA ASP A 118 2.01 37.94 -6.51
C ASP A 118 2.45 38.40 -5.10
N ASP A 119 1.73 37.99 -4.05
CA ASP A 119 2.06 38.29 -2.65
C ASP A 119 3.42 37.66 -2.26
N ALA A 120 3.73 36.47 -2.78
CA ALA A 120 5.03 35.81 -2.56
C ALA A 120 6.15 36.52 -3.34
N HIS A 121 5.94 36.84 -4.61
CA HIS A 121 6.91 37.51 -5.47
C HIS A 121 7.26 38.92 -4.93
N ALA A 122 6.27 39.66 -4.42
CA ALA A 122 6.48 40.95 -3.76
C ALA A 122 7.43 40.86 -2.55
N ARG A 123 7.54 39.68 -1.93
CA ARG A 123 8.45 39.40 -0.81
C ARG A 123 9.74 38.70 -1.25
N LYS A 124 10.04 38.68 -2.56
CA LYS A 124 11.16 37.93 -3.16
C LYS A 124 11.13 36.45 -2.76
N ARG A 125 9.94 35.83 -2.82
CA ARG A 125 9.71 34.39 -2.60
C ARG A 125 9.04 33.77 -3.82
N TYR A 126 9.44 32.54 -4.17
CA TYR A 126 8.84 31.78 -5.27
C TYR A 126 7.95 30.66 -4.75
N MET A 127 6.96 30.27 -5.54
CA MET A 127 6.08 29.12 -5.30
C MET A 127 6.28 28.05 -6.38
N TYR A 128 5.92 26.81 -6.06
CA TYR A 128 5.96 25.73 -7.04
C TYR A 128 4.62 25.59 -7.77
N ILE A 129 4.62 25.52 -9.10
CA ILE A 129 3.44 25.34 -9.93
C ILE A 129 3.60 24.08 -10.78
N GLY A 130 2.51 23.33 -11.00
CA GLY A 130 2.54 22.14 -11.84
C GLY A 130 3.04 20.86 -11.15
N VAL A 131 3.43 20.93 -9.88
CA VAL A 131 3.98 19.80 -9.12
C VAL A 131 3.48 19.78 -7.67
N PRO A 132 3.41 18.61 -7.01
CA PRO A 132 3.18 18.53 -5.57
C PRO A 132 4.30 19.26 -4.80
N SER A 133 3.93 20.10 -3.84
CA SER A 133 4.87 20.90 -3.04
C SER A 133 4.37 21.12 -1.62
N LEU A 134 5.04 20.50 -0.65
CA LEU A 134 4.77 20.76 0.77
C LEU A 134 5.17 22.18 1.19
N ARG A 135 6.15 22.79 0.50
CA ARG A 135 6.53 24.18 0.76
C ARG A 135 5.39 25.15 0.44
N ASN A 136 4.58 24.86 -0.58
CA ASN A 136 3.44 25.73 -0.88
C ASN A 136 2.42 25.77 0.26
N LEU A 137 2.31 24.69 1.04
CA LEU A 137 1.33 24.59 2.13
C LEU A 137 1.53 25.65 3.21
N THR A 138 2.74 26.19 3.37
CA THR A 138 3.03 27.28 4.33
C THR A 138 2.69 28.67 3.79
N LEU A 139 2.47 28.79 2.48
CA LEU A 139 2.24 30.06 1.78
C LEU A 139 0.80 30.23 1.29
N ILE A 140 0.02 29.15 1.20
CA ILE A 140 -1.39 29.19 0.77
C ILE A 140 -2.35 29.45 1.94
N ARG A 141 -3.62 29.73 1.61
CA ARG A 141 -4.70 29.87 2.60
C ARG A 141 -4.83 28.65 3.54
N LYS A 142 -5.03 28.92 4.84
CA LYS A 142 -5.20 27.89 5.90
C LYS A 142 -6.34 26.90 5.63
N GLU A 143 -7.40 27.33 4.96
CA GLU A 143 -8.51 26.46 4.54
C GLU A 143 -8.04 25.31 3.63
N LYS A 144 -7.16 25.61 2.65
CA LYS A 144 -6.59 24.58 1.76
C LYS A 144 -5.68 23.63 2.54
N LEU A 145 -4.89 24.15 3.48
CA LEU A 145 -4.03 23.37 4.38
C LEU A 145 -4.84 22.40 5.26
N LEU A 146 -5.97 22.85 5.80
CA LEU A 146 -6.86 22.00 6.61
C LEU A 146 -7.41 20.85 5.78
N LEU A 147 -7.97 21.13 4.60
CA LEU A 147 -8.50 20.10 3.70
C LEU A 147 -7.42 19.12 3.25
N TRP A 148 -6.23 19.62 2.93
CA TRP A 148 -5.09 18.80 2.55
C TRP A 148 -4.67 17.85 3.68
N SER A 149 -4.59 18.37 4.91
CA SER A 149 -4.26 17.59 6.11
C SER A 149 -5.31 16.52 6.40
N LEU A 150 -6.60 16.86 6.32
CA LEU A 150 -7.70 15.91 6.53
C LEU A 150 -7.70 14.78 5.49
N LEU A 151 -7.41 15.09 4.21
CA LEU A 151 -7.26 14.07 3.17
C LEU A 151 -6.06 13.15 3.42
N GLY A 152 -4.93 13.70 3.87
CA GLY A 152 -3.75 12.92 4.25
C GLY A 152 -4.01 12.00 5.43
N LEU A 153 -4.52 12.56 6.54
CA LEU A 153 -4.79 11.82 7.79
C LEU A 153 -5.85 10.73 7.60
N SER A 154 -6.90 10.98 6.80
CA SER A 154 -7.92 9.96 6.48
C SER A 154 -7.42 8.87 5.52
N SER A 155 -6.26 9.04 4.88
CA SER A 155 -5.68 8.00 4.02
C SER A 155 -4.86 6.98 4.81
N LEU A 156 -4.21 7.40 5.91
CA LEU A 156 -3.31 6.53 6.68
C LEU A 156 -4.02 5.30 7.26
N PRO A 157 -5.18 5.39 7.95
CA PRO A 157 -5.87 4.22 8.48
C PRO A 157 -6.36 3.27 7.39
N LEU A 158 -6.78 3.79 6.23
CA LEU A 158 -7.21 2.96 5.10
C LEU A 158 -6.07 2.06 4.62
N HIS A 159 -4.86 2.59 4.49
CA HIS A 159 -3.70 1.78 4.09
C HIS A 159 -3.20 0.84 5.20
N LEU A 160 -3.37 1.21 6.48
CA LEU A 160 -2.91 0.40 7.61
C LEU A 160 -3.86 -0.73 8.02
N MET A 161 -5.17 -0.62 7.74
CA MET A 161 -6.15 -1.52 8.36
C MET A 161 -7.11 -2.16 7.37
N TYR A 162 -7.37 -1.55 6.21
CA TYR A 162 -8.48 -1.99 5.36
C TYR A 162 -8.28 -3.39 4.77
N ASN A 163 -7.05 -3.79 4.44
CA ASN A 163 -6.78 -5.17 4.00
C ASN A 163 -7.01 -6.21 5.11
N SER A 164 -7.12 -5.79 6.37
CA SER A 164 -7.44 -6.68 7.49
C SER A 164 -8.90 -6.59 7.94
N MET A 165 -9.75 -5.85 7.21
CA MET A 165 -11.19 -5.83 7.46
C MET A 165 -11.81 -7.22 7.24
N PHE A 166 -11.31 -7.94 6.24
CA PHE A 166 -11.53 -9.37 6.05
C PHE A 166 -10.20 -10.09 6.18
N PHE A 167 -10.21 -11.25 6.83
CA PHE A 167 -9.02 -12.07 6.99
C PHE A 167 -9.39 -13.55 7.18
N GLY A 168 -8.59 -14.43 6.58
CA GLY A 168 -8.64 -15.85 6.84
C GLY A 168 -8.14 -16.22 8.25
N SER A 169 -8.78 -17.20 8.87
CA SER A 169 -8.24 -17.90 10.04
C SER A 169 -8.24 -19.40 9.83
N LEU A 170 -7.29 -20.05 10.48
CA LEU A 170 -7.14 -21.49 10.56
C LEU A 170 -7.80 -21.98 11.85
N SER A 171 -8.49 -23.12 11.81
CA SER A 171 -8.94 -23.76 13.04
C SER A 171 -7.88 -24.73 13.59
N THR A 172 -7.81 -24.79 14.92
CA THR A 172 -7.14 -25.87 15.65
C THR A 172 -8.14 -26.47 16.63
N ASN A 173 -8.13 -27.79 16.75
CA ASN A 173 -9.03 -28.49 17.65
C ASN A 173 -8.36 -28.66 19.00
N ASP A 174 -9.05 -28.27 20.07
CA ASP A 174 -8.78 -28.83 21.38
C ASP A 174 -9.20 -30.31 21.37
N TYR A 175 -8.43 -31.14 22.05
CA TYR A 175 -8.68 -32.57 22.09
C TYR A 175 -8.35 -33.21 23.43
N ASN A 176 -9.05 -34.29 23.73
CA ASN A 176 -8.83 -35.11 24.90
C ASN A 176 -8.04 -36.36 24.52
N ILE A 177 -7.22 -36.81 25.45
CA ILE A 177 -6.35 -37.98 25.32
C ILE A 177 -6.85 -39.00 26.34
N TYR A 178 -7.30 -40.16 25.88
CA TYR A 178 -7.77 -41.24 26.74
C TYR A 178 -6.80 -42.42 26.66
N TYR A 179 -6.43 -42.98 27.81
CA TYR A 179 -5.64 -44.20 27.92
C TYR A 179 -6.56 -45.31 28.40
N VAL A 180 -6.85 -46.28 27.54
CA VAL A 180 -7.88 -47.28 27.77
C VAL A 180 -7.42 -48.67 27.39
N THR A 181 -8.14 -49.65 27.88
CA THR A 181 -7.98 -51.06 27.52
C THR A 181 -8.90 -51.42 26.35
N GLU A 182 -8.61 -52.52 25.65
CA GLU A 182 -9.34 -52.92 24.44
C GLU A 182 -10.86 -53.04 24.67
N ASP A 183 -11.28 -53.57 25.82
CA ASP A 183 -12.68 -53.78 26.20
C ASP A 183 -13.44 -52.47 26.46
N PHE A 184 -12.75 -51.35 26.72
CA PHE A 184 -13.37 -50.02 26.79
C PHE A 184 -14.09 -49.66 25.49
N LEU A 185 -13.52 -50.03 24.34
CA LEU A 185 -14.08 -49.75 23.02
C LEU A 185 -15.44 -50.43 22.82
N THR A 186 -15.67 -51.54 23.52
CA THR A 186 -16.93 -52.31 23.49
C THR A 186 -17.89 -51.98 24.62
N GLY A 187 -17.56 -51.01 25.48
CA GLY A 187 -18.44 -50.55 26.57
C GLY A 187 -18.19 -51.18 27.93
N ALA A 188 -17.02 -51.76 28.16
CA ALA A 188 -16.64 -52.21 29.50
C ALA A 188 -16.67 -51.06 30.51
N ALA A 189 -17.01 -51.39 31.76
CA ALA A 189 -17.15 -50.42 32.84
C ALA A 189 -15.78 -49.86 33.28
N TYR A 190 -15.77 -48.57 33.61
CA TYR A 190 -14.63 -47.87 34.20
C TYR A 190 -15.01 -47.23 35.53
N ASP A 191 -14.02 -46.86 36.33
CA ASP A 191 -14.23 -46.20 37.62
C ASP A 191 -14.73 -44.76 37.42
N ARG A 192 -16.04 -44.56 37.59
CA ARG A 192 -16.69 -43.25 37.49
C ARG A 192 -16.43 -42.34 38.70
N VAL A 193 -15.83 -42.84 39.78
CA VAL A 193 -15.41 -42.02 40.91
C VAL A 193 -14.03 -41.43 40.62
N ALA A 194 -13.10 -42.25 40.12
CA ALA A 194 -11.79 -41.79 39.67
C ALA A 194 -11.88 -40.90 38.43
N PHE A 195 -12.85 -41.18 37.56
CA PHE A 195 -13.11 -40.43 36.34
C PHE A 195 -14.59 -40.03 36.25
N PRO A 196 -15.02 -39.02 37.01
CA PRO A 196 -16.40 -38.54 36.93
C PRO A 196 -16.70 -38.05 35.51
N ASP A 197 -17.99 -37.91 35.16
CA ASP A 197 -18.44 -37.28 33.91
C ASP A 197 -18.89 -35.83 34.12
N LYS A 198 -19.17 -35.42 35.37
CA LYS A 198 -19.50 -34.06 35.82
C LYS A 198 -19.11 -33.85 37.29
N ILE A 199 -18.76 -32.63 37.69
CA ILE A 199 -18.63 -32.20 39.10
C ILE A 199 -19.58 -31.02 39.31
N ASN A 200 -20.33 -31.01 40.42
CA ASN A 200 -21.37 -30.02 40.72
C ASN A 200 -20.84 -28.57 40.63
N GLY A 201 -21.20 -27.83 39.57
CA GLY A 201 -21.21 -26.36 39.55
C GLY A 201 -20.21 -25.62 38.63
N LEU A 202 -19.35 -26.30 37.85
CA LEU A 202 -18.42 -25.65 36.92
C LEU A 202 -18.43 -26.38 35.56
N ASP A 203 -19.25 -25.89 34.62
CA ASP A 203 -19.56 -26.58 33.35
C ASP A 203 -18.50 -26.40 32.24
N GLU A 204 -17.55 -25.47 32.36
CA GLU A 204 -16.69 -25.07 31.22
C GLU A 204 -15.42 -25.93 31.02
N ASP A 205 -15.09 -26.86 31.94
CA ASP A 205 -13.78 -27.52 31.96
C ASP A 205 -13.79 -29.06 31.92
N TYR A 206 -14.92 -29.73 31.61
CA TYR A 206 -15.07 -31.17 31.91
C TYR A 206 -14.96 -32.15 30.72
N MET A 207 -14.32 -33.33 30.95
CA MET A 207 -14.20 -34.43 29.98
C MET A 207 -15.31 -35.48 30.17
N ASP A 208 -16.42 -35.37 29.44
CA ASP A 208 -17.50 -36.36 29.45
C ASP A 208 -17.04 -37.67 28.77
N THR A 209 -16.72 -38.66 29.60
CA THR A 209 -16.10 -39.93 29.21
C THR A 209 -17.16 -40.92 28.76
N SER A 210 -18.32 -40.95 29.41
CA SER A 210 -19.42 -41.83 28.99
C SER A 210 -19.97 -41.44 27.62
N ALA A 211 -20.14 -40.15 27.35
CA ALA A 211 -20.54 -39.69 26.02
C ALA A 211 -19.47 -40.01 24.96
N MET A 212 -18.19 -39.94 25.30
CA MET A 212 -17.10 -40.31 24.39
C MET A 212 -17.10 -41.81 24.10
N GLN A 213 -17.22 -42.67 25.12
CA GLN A 213 -17.31 -44.13 24.98
C GLN A 213 -18.52 -44.53 24.11
N GLN A 214 -19.65 -43.84 24.27
CA GLN A 214 -20.83 -44.06 23.44
C GLN A 214 -20.58 -43.70 21.97
N ARG A 215 -19.87 -42.58 21.68
CA ARG A 215 -19.51 -42.21 20.30
C ARG A 215 -18.55 -43.21 19.66
N LEU A 216 -17.59 -43.73 20.41
CA LEU A 216 -16.70 -44.81 19.95
C LEU A 216 -17.48 -46.07 19.57
N GLN A 217 -18.48 -46.46 20.35
CA GLN A 217 -19.29 -47.65 20.06
C GLN A 217 -20.23 -47.47 18.87
N GLN A 218 -20.79 -46.27 18.71
CA GLN A 218 -21.67 -45.96 17.58
C GLN A 218 -20.90 -45.90 16.25
N ASN A 219 -19.62 -45.51 16.31
CA ASN A 219 -18.70 -45.31 15.18
C ASN A 219 -19.36 -45.14 13.81
N ASN A 220 -19.90 -43.95 13.54
CA ASN A 220 -20.49 -43.59 12.24
C ASN A 220 -19.41 -43.32 11.14
N GLY A 221 -18.23 -43.95 11.24
CA GLY A 221 -17.10 -43.72 10.34
C GLY A 221 -16.20 -42.54 10.73
N THR A 222 -16.42 -41.94 11.91
CA THR A 222 -15.60 -40.82 12.41
C THR A 222 -14.34 -41.27 13.14
N TRP A 223 -14.28 -42.52 13.61
CA TRP A 223 -13.12 -43.06 14.32
C TRP A 223 -12.30 -43.99 13.43
N GLN A 224 -11.01 -43.68 13.31
CA GLN A 224 -10.06 -44.49 12.57
C GLN A 224 -9.03 -45.14 13.50
N LYS A 225 -8.77 -46.43 13.28
CA LYS A 225 -7.66 -47.15 13.90
C LYS A 225 -6.36 -46.76 13.19
N LEU A 226 -5.38 -46.26 13.96
CA LEU A 226 -4.06 -45.89 13.49
C LEU A 226 -2.99 -46.73 14.22
N SER A 227 -1.95 -47.15 13.49
CA SER A 227 -0.74 -47.68 14.11
C SER A 227 -0.04 -46.62 14.96
N ASN A 228 0.86 -47.02 15.86
CA ASN A 228 1.60 -46.07 16.69
C ASN A 228 2.34 -45.01 15.85
N THR A 229 2.98 -45.41 14.76
CA THR A 229 3.68 -44.47 13.86
C THR A 229 2.75 -43.47 13.18
N GLU A 230 1.58 -43.94 12.73
CA GLU A 230 0.56 -43.08 12.13
C GLU A 230 -0.06 -42.14 13.18
N CYS A 231 -0.32 -42.64 14.39
CA CYS A 231 -0.84 -41.85 15.50
C CYS A 231 0.11 -40.73 15.91
N ILE A 232 1.40 -41.07 16.11
CA ILE A 232 2.45 -40.08 16.37
C ILE A 232 2.49 -39.05 15.24
N SER A 233 2.37 -39.48 13.98
CA SER A 233 2.39 -38.57 12.84
C SER A 233 1.17 -37.65 12.76
N ALA A 234 -0.01 -38.14 13.13
CA ALA A 234 -1.26 -37.40 13.12
C ALA A 234 -1.32 -36.32 14.21
N TYR A 235 -0.74 -36.59 15.38
CA TYR A 235 -0.83 -35.69 16.55
C TYR A 235 0.44 -34.89 16.83
N ALA A 236 1.60 -35.29 16.31
CA ALA A 236 2.85 -34.53 16.44
C ALA A 236 2.92 -33.36 15.43
N VAL A 237 1.91 -32.49 15.48
CA VAL A 237 1.73 -31.33 14.61
C VAL A 237 1.44 -30.07 15.43
N ASP A 238 1.95 -28.92 14.99
CA ASP A 238 1.78 -27.66 15.72
C ASP A 238 0.32 -27.20 15.76
N ARG A 239 -0.48 -27.59 14.75
CA ARG A 239 -1.91 -27.31 14.65
C ARG A 239 -2.69 -28.58 14.31
N LEU A 240 -3.59 -29.01 15.20
CA LEU A 240 -4.40 -30.21 14.97
C LEU A 240 -5.73 -29.84 14.30
N SER A 241 -5.82 -29.95 12.97
CA SER A 241 -7.05 -29.62 12.23
C SER A 241 -7.79 -30.84 11.68
N ALA A 242 -7.07 -31.91 11.30
CA ALA A 242 -7.64 -33.11 10.70
C ALA A 242 -8.13 -34.16 11.72
N HIS A 243 -7.80 -33.95 13.01
CA HIS A 243 -8.09 -34.87 14.09
C HIS A 243 -8.61 -34.12 15.32
N ARG A 244 -9.24 -34.87 16.22
CA ARG A 244 -9.68 -34.39 17.54
C ARG A 244 -9.33 -35.40 18.62
N ASP A 245 -10.31 -35.98 19.32
CA ASP A 245 -10.07 -36.83 20.49
C ASP A 245 -9.23 -38.06 20.08
N VAL A 246 -8.28 -38.45 20.93
CA VAL A 246 -7.42 -39.63 20.72
C VAL A 246 -7.59 -40.62 21.86
N VAL A 247 -7.70 -41.89 21.51
CA VAL A 247 -7.90 -42.99 22.46
C VAL A 247 -6.77 -43.98 22.24
N ILE A 248 -5.81 -43.98 23.15
CA ILE A 248 -4.64 -44.83 23.12
C ILE A 248 -5.02 -46.15 23.80
N VAL A 249 -4.97 -47.23 23.04
CA VAL A 249 -5.26 -48.57 23.55
C VAL A 249 -3.97 -49.14 24.11
N VAL A 250 -3.97 -49.39 25.41
CA VAL A 250 -2.77 -49.75 26.17
C VAL A 250 -2.82 -51.20 26.62
N GLU A 251 -1.66 -51.82 26.75
CA GLU A 251 -1.53 -53.12 27.39
C GLU A 251 -1.72 -52.97 28.92
N LEU A 252 -2.55 -53.83 29.51
CA LEU A 252 -2.75 -53.87 30.96
C LEU A 252 -1.46 -54.33 31.65
N GLN A 253 -0.62 -53.38 32.04
CA GLN A 253 0.35 -53.63 33.09
C GLN A 253 -0.41 -53.80 34.42
N ASN A 254 0.16 -54.58 35.34
CA ASN A 254 -0.34 -54.94 36.68
C ASN A 254 -0.67 -53.71 37.55
N THR A 255 -1.66 -52.94 37.14
CA THR A 255 -2.09 -51.70 37.75
C THR A 255 -3.21 -52.04 38.72
N THR A 256 -3.14 -51.46 39.92
CA THR A 256 -4.14 -51.63 40.98
C THR A 256 -5.48 -50.96 40.68
N ARG A 257 -5.63 -50.30 39.52
CA ARG A 257 -6.86 -49.62 39.10
C ARG A 257 -7.81 -50.63 38.44
N ARG A 258 -9.03 -50.74 38.98
CA ARG A 258 -10.09 -51.57 38.41
C ARG A 258 -10.85 -50.78 37.36
N GLY A 259 -10.94 -51.30 36.14
CA GLY A 259 -11.81 -50.76 35.10
C GLY A 259 -11.10 -50.56 33.76
N SER A 260 -11.89 -50.30 32.73
CA SER A 260 -11.42 -50.27 31.34
C SER A 260 -10.71 -48.98 30.93
N MET A 261 -10.78 -47.92 31.75
CA MET A 261 -10.05 -46.66 31.55
C MET A 261 -8.93 -46.50 32.59
N VAL A 262 -7.73 -46.20 32.10
CA VAL A 262 -6.50 -46.15 32.92
C VAL A 262 -6.16 -44.72 33.31
N SER A 263 -6.27 -43.79 32.36
CA SER A 263 -5.98 -42.37 32.55
C SER A 263 -6.66 -41.53 31.47
N ARG A 264 -6.75 -40.23 31.70
CA ARG A 264 -7.19 -39.25 30.71
C ARG A 264 -6.46 -37.94 30.90
N ASP A 265 -6.25 -37.21 29.83
CA ASP A 265 -5.65 -35.88 29.83
C ASP A 265 -6.29 -35.00 28.76
N ARG A 266 -6.01 -33.70 28.80
CA ARG A 266 -6.48 -32.74 27.80
C ARG A 266 -5.31 -31.95 27.25
N TYR A 267 -5.31 -31.81 25.93
CA TYR A 267 -4.52 -30.80 25.26
C TYR A 267 -5.38 -29.56 25.00
N ARG A 268 -4.90 -28.41 25.45
CA ARG A 268 -5.43 -27.10 25.09
C ARG A 268 -4.41 -26.32 24.29
N PHE A 269 -4.86 -25.75 23.19
CA PHE A 269 -4.03 -24.80 22.45
C PHE A 269 -3.98 -23.47 23.23
N ASN A 270 -2.88 -23.22 23.95
CA ASN A 270 -2.65 -21.97 24.67
C ASN A 270 -1.38 -21.30 24.16
N PHE A 271 -1.49 -20.04 23.71
CA PHE A 271 -0.40 -19.20 23.22
C PHE A 271 -0.12 -18.00 24.15
N ASN A 272 -0.87 -17.88 25.25
CA ASN A 272 -0.98 -16.68 26.07
C ASN A 272 -0.23 -16.78 27.41
N SER A 273 1.07 -17.14 27.40
CA SER A 273 1.89 -16.85 28.58
C SER A 273 3.25 -16.26 28.19
N GLU A 274 3.43 -14.98 28.55
CA GLU A 274 4.72 -14.25 28.54
C GLU A 274 5.80 -14.92 29.42
N LEU A 275 5.44 -15.98 30.16
CA LEU A 275 6.28 -16.64 31.16
C LEU A 275 6.79 -18.04 30.73
N GLU A 276 6.34 -18.63 29.61
CA GLU A 276 6.68 -20.01 29.26
C GLU A 276 7.06 -20.22 27.78
N MET A 277 7.73 -19.26 27.14
CA MET A 277 8.23 -19.48 25.76
C MET A 277 9.32 -20.55 25.64
N ASP A 278 9.96 -20.96 26.74
CA ASP A 278 10.84 -22.13 26.77
C ASP A 278 10.08 -23.46 26.92
N TYR A 279 8.75 -23.43 27.15
CA TYR A 279 7.89 -24.58 27.46
C TYR A 279 6.73 -24.81 26.48
N TYR A 280 6.59 -24.01 25.42
CA TYR A 280 5.63 -24.28 24.35
C TYR A 280 6.03 -25.55 23.59
N ASN A 281 5.45 -26.67 24.00
CA ASN A 281 5.71 -27.99 23.46
C ASN A 281 4.35 -28.57 23.03
N PRO A 282 3.83 -28.15 21.85
CA PRO A 282 2.64 -28.77 21.29
C PRO A 282 2.91 -30.28 21.27
N TYR A 283 1.91 -31.11 21.59
CA TYR A 283 2.04 -32.58 21.59
C TYR A 283 3.12 -33.21 22.51
N ASP A 284 3.61 -32.52 23.55
CA ASP A 284 4.63 -33.09 24.45
C ASP A 284 4.22 -34.43 25.08
N TRP A 285 2.91 -34.63 25.33
CA TRP A 285 2.36 -35.88 25.85
C TRP A 285 2.80 -37.13 25.05
N ILE A 286 3.13 -36.98 23.76
CA ILE A 286 3.66 -38.05 22.90
C ILE A 286 5.05 -38.50 23.36
N CYS A 287 5.89 -37.55 23.80
CA CYS A 287 7.28 -37.76 24.20
C CYS A 287 7.47 -37.93 25.71
N VAL A 288 6.42 -37.75 26.52
CA VAL A 288 6.47 -38.04 27.96
C VAL A 288 6.54 -39.55 28.15
N ASP A 289 7.73 -40.12 27.98
CA ASP A 289 8.05 -41.51 28.25
C ASP A 289 9.29 -41.57 29.19
N PRO A 290 9.09 -41.97 30.45
CA PRO A 290 10.12 -42.09 31.48
C PRO A 290 11.25 -43.05 31.14
N MET A 291 11.00 -44.03 30.25
CA MET A 291 12.02 -44.98 29.78
C MET A 291 12.60 -44.60 28.41
N LEU A 292 12.19 -43.45 27.84
CA LEU A 292 12.60 -43.04 26.49
C LEU A 292 14.11 -42.85 26.38
N ALA A 293 14.73 -42.30 27.43
CA ALA A 293 16.19 -42.15 27.49
C ALA A 293 16.91 -43.49 27.33
N GLU A 294 16.45 -44.52 28.05
CA GLU A 294 17.04 -45.86 28.00
C GLU A 294 16.81 -46.51 26.63
N LYS A 295 15.58 -46.41 26.10
CA LYS A 295 15.24 -46.89 24.75
C LYS A 295 16.14 -46.27 23.68
N PHE A 296 16.45 -44.97 23.79
CA PHE A 296 17.30 -44.26 22.84
C PHE A 296 18.78 -44.65 22.99
N ILE A 297 19.27 -44.83 24.22
CA ILE A 297 20.64 -45.29 24.51
C ILE A 297 20.89 -46.66 23.87
N VAL A 298 19.93 -47.59 23.96
CA VAL A 298 20.03 -48.93 23.31
C VAL A 298 20.20 -48.82 21.80
N GLN A 299 19.62 -47.79 21.17
CA GLN A 299 19.75 -47.53 19.72
C GLN A 299 21.00 -46.70 19.37
N GLY A 300 21.81 -46.30 20.35
CA GLY A 300 22.98 -45.42 20.16
C GLY A 300 22.60 -43.97 19.85
N TRP A 301 21.42 -43.51 20.25
CA TRP A 301 20.93 -42.15 20.02
C TRP A 301 21.03 -41.28 21.28
N SER A 302 21.27 -39.98 21.08
CA SER A 302 21.19 -38.99 22.16
C SER A 302 19.75 -38.49 22.33
N LEU A 303 19.25 -38.46 23.57
CA LEU A 303 17.95 -37.88 23.89
C LEU A 303 18.00 -36.35 23.81
N SER A 304 17.07 -35.76 23.08
CA SER A 304 16.81 -34.32 23.15
C SER A 304 15.74 -34.01 24.19
N TYR A 305 15.89 -32.87 24.86
CA TYR A 305 14.91 -32.34 25.81
C TYR A 305 13.67 -31.74 25.14
N ARG A 306 13.67 -31.56 23.80
CA ARG A 306 12.51 -31.01 23.06
C ARG A 306 11.82 -32.10 22.25
N CYS A 307 10.51 -32.29 22.47
CA CYS A 307 9.75 -33.38 21.84
C CYS A 307 9.87 -33.37 20.31
N TYR A 308 9.77 -32.21 19.64
CA TYR A 308 9.87 -32.11 18.18
C TYR A 308 11.18 -32.69 17.59
N GLN A 309 12.31 -32.60 18.32
CA GLN A 309 13.58 -33.19 17.88
C GLN A 309 13.63 -34.70 18.08
N THR A 310 12.84 -35.19 19.05
CA THR A 310 12.72 -36.60 19.44
C THR A 310 11.77 -37.36 18.51
N ILE A 311 10.74 -36.70 17.95
CA ILE A 311 9.73 -37.34 17.08
C ILE A 311 10.33 -38.19 15.94
N PRO A 312 11.31 -37.73 15.14
CA PRO A 312 11.88 -38.54 14.06
C PRO A 312 12.51 -39.86 14.53
N GLN A 313 13.11 -39.86 15.72
CA GLN A 313 13.69 -41.05 16.35
C GLN A 313 12.62 -41.92 16.99
N LEU A 314 11.65 -41.31 17.69
CA LEU A 314 10.52 -42.01 18.31
C LEU A 314 9.71 -42.80 17.26
N LYS A 315 9.48 -42.23 16.07
CA LYS A 315 8.79 -42.93 14.96
C LYS A 315 9.50 -44.20 14.51
N LYS A 316 10.83 -44.32 14.71
CA LYS A 316 11.59 -45.53 14.35
C LYS A 316 11.44 -46.66 15.36
N ILE A 317 11.06 -46.35 16.59
CA ILE A 317 10.81 -47.30 17.69
C ILE A 317 9.35 -47.22 18.16
N ALA A 318 8.43 -46.90 17.25
CA ALA A 318 7.02 -46.67 17.58
C ALA A 318 6.32 -47.93 18.14
N ASP A 319 6.86 -49.12 17.91
CA ASP A 319 6.44 -50.39 18.52
C ASP A 319 6.68 -50.41 20.04
N GLN A 320 7.63 -49.62 20.53
CA GLN A 320 7.95 -49.47 21.96
C GLN A 320 7.37 -48.16 22.53
N TRP A 321 6.40 -47.54 21.85
CA TRP A 321 5.82 -46.27 22.29
C TRP A 321 5.02 -46.46 23.57
N SER A 322 5.43 -45.79 24.66
CA SER A 322 4.76 -45.88 25.95
C SER A 322 4.50 -44.50 26.58
N PRO A 323 3.58 -43.69 26.00
CA PRO A 323 3.26 -42.37 26.52
C PRO A 323 2.73 -42.47 27.97
N ARG A 324 3.34 -41.71 28.88
CA ARG A 324 3.07 -41.67 30.32
C ARG A 324 3.07 -43.03 31.01
N TYR A 325 4.07 -43.87 30.72
CA TYR A 325 4.24 -45.23 31.27
C TYR A 325 3.26 -46.28 30.72
N TYR A 326 2.43 -45.95 29.72
CA TYR A 326 1.44 -46.91 29.20
C TYR A 326 1.86 -47.44 27.84
N ASP A 327 2.18 -48.73 27.77
CA ASP A 327 2.56 -49.41 26.52
C ASP A 327 1.41 -49.36 25.51
N ALA A 328 1.56 -48.52 24.49
CA ALA A 328 0.53 -48.31 23.47
C ALA A 328 0.59 -49.40 22.41
N ARG A 329 -0.54 -50.04 22.15
CA ARG A 329 -0.68 -51.02 21.05
C ARG A 329 -1.02 -50.34 19.73
N TYR A 330 -1.96 -49.41 19.79
CA TYR A 330 -2.45 -48.59 18.68
C TYR A 330 -3.30 -47.45 19.25
N CYS A 331 -3.73 -46.52 18.41
CA CYS A 331 -4.71 -45.51 18.83
C CYS A 331 -5.94 -45.48 17.93
N MET A 332 -7.08 -45.11 18.50
CA MET A 332 -8.27 -44.70 17.78
C MET A 332 -8.29 -43.17 17.74
N SER A 333 -8.32 -42.60 16.55
CA SER A 333 -8.34 -41.16 16.33
C SER A 333 -9.69 -40.72 15.78
N GLU A 334 -10.28 -39.70 16.39
CA GLU A 334 -11.47 -39.03 15.88
C GLU A 334 -11.06 -38.11 14.71
N MET A 335 -11.57 -38.42 13.52
CA MET A 335 -11.33 -37.66 12.29
C MET A 335 -12.21 -36.41 12.23
N MET A 336 -11.61 -35.31 11.79
CA MET A 336 -12.27 -34.04 11.55
C MET A 336 -11.92 -33.51 10.17
N GLU A 337 -12.88 -32.87 9.52
CA GLU A 337 -12.56 -32.03 8.37
C GLU A 337 -11.92 -30.74 8.88
N GLY A 338 -10.69 -30.44 8.42
CA GLY A 338 -10.04 -29.18 8.74
C GLY A 338 -10.87 -28.00 8.23
N LYS A 339 -11.29 -27.12 9.13
CA LYS A 339 -12.09 -25.94 8.78
C LYS A 339 -11.22 -24.69 8.76
N CYS A 340 -11.42 -23.88 7.74
CA CYS A 340 -10.94 -22.51 7.72
C CYS A 340 -12.14 -21.58 7.85
N SER A 341 -11.90 -20.39 8.43
CA SER A 341 -12.91 -19.35 8.53
C SER A 341 -12.47 -18.09 7.81
N LEU A 342 -13.41 -17.42 7.16
CA LEU A 342 -13.25 -16.05 6.69
C LEU A 342 -13.92 -15.14 7.71
N ASN A 343 -13.14 -14.23 8.30
CA ASN A 343 -13.59 -13.36 9.37
C ASN A 343 -13.78 -11.92 8.87
N PHE A 344 -14.65 -11.18 9.55
CA PHE A 344 -14.91 -9.77 9.33
C PHE A 344 -14.76 -8.98 10.63
N SER A 345 -14.00 -7.88 10.58
CA SER A 345 -13.80 -6.96 11.70
C SER A 345 -14.69 -5.73 11.60
N LEU A 346 -15.68 -5.62 12.51
CA LEU A 346 -16.58 -4.47 12.56
C LEU A 346 -15.84 -3.18 12.93
N ALA A 347 -14.85 -3.25 13.82
CA ALA A 347 -14.07 -2.09 14.25
C ALA A 347 -13.31 -1.45 13.09
N ILE A 348 -12.64 -2.28 12.27
CA ILE A 348 -11.93 -1.82 11.07
C ILE A 348 -12.93 -1.23 10.06
N ALA A 349 -14.06 -1.89 9.83
CA ALA A 349 -15.09 -1.39 8.92
C ALA A 349 -15.60 0.00 9.32
N VAL A 350 -15.83 0.24 10.62
CA VAL A 350 -16.23 1.56 11.15
C VAL A 350 -15.15 2.61 10.88
N VAL A 351 -13.87 2.31 11.13
CA VAL A 351 -12.76 3.23 10.84
C VAL A 351 -12.69 3.57 9.35
N VAL A 352 -12.82 2.56 8.47
CA VAL A 352 -12.86 2.75 7.01
C VAL A 352 -14.03 3.65 6.61
N MET A 353 -15.23 3.43 7.17
CA MET A 353 -16.40 4.26 6.88
C MET A 353 -16.19 5.72 7.32
N ILE A 354 -15.68 5.96 8.53
CA ILE A 354 -15.36 7.31 9.03
C ILE A 354 -14.36 8.01 8.09
N CYS A 355 -13.28 7.33 7.70
CA CYS A 355 -12.29 7.87 6.77
C CYS A 355 -12.92 8.26 5.42
N ASN A 356 -13.82 7.42 4.89
CA ASN A 356 -14.54 7.73 3.65
C ASN A 356 -15.47 8.94 3.83
N VAL A 357 -16.18 9.08 4.95
CA VAL A 357 -17.01 10.27 5.25
C VAL A 357 -16.17 11.56 5.24
N VAL A 358 -15.00 11.55 5.91
CA VAL A 358 -14.09 12.71 5.90
C VAL A 358 -13.63 13.03 4.47
N LYS A 359 -13.28 12.02 3.67
CA LYS A 359 -12.90 12.20 2.27
C LYS A 359 -14.02 12.79 1.43
N ILE A 360 -15.25 12.26 1.55
CA ILE A 360 -16.43 12.76 0.84
C ILE A 360 -16.64 14.24 1.18
N PHE A 361 -16.60 14.60 2.47
CA PHE A 361 -16.72 15.98 2.90
C PHE A 361 -15.65 16.88 2.27
N CYS A 362 -14.38 16.50 2.38
CA CYS A 362 -13.27 17.31 1.87
C CYS A 362 -13.33 17.48 0.35
N MET A 363 -13.56 16.39 -0.39
CA MET A 363 -13.63 16.40 -1.86
C MET A 363 -14.85 17.17 -2.38
N SER A 364 -15.99 17.05 -1.69
CA SER A 364 -17.22 17.79 -1.99
C SER A 364 -17.04 19.29 -1.72
N TYR A 365 -16.52 19.64 -0.55
CA TYR A 365 -16.25 21.03 -0.19
C TYR A 365 -15.22 21.67 -1.14
N MET A 366 -14.20 20.91 -1.54
CA MET A 366 -13.27 21.35 -2.59
C MET A 366 -14.00 21.62 -3.92
N ALA A 367 -14.87 20.71 -4.36
CA ALA A 367 -15.57 20.82 -5.65
C ALA A 367 -16.59 21.97 -5.71
N TRP A 368 -17.25 22.31 -4.60
CA TRP A 368 -18.36 23.28 -4.59
C TRP A 368 -18.11 24.51 -3.70
N GLY A 369 -17.29 24.40 -2.65
CA GLY A 369 -16.99 25.46 -1.69
C GLY A 369 -15.83 26.37 -2.11
N ILE A 370 -14.75 25.81 -2.65
CA ILE A 370 -13.59 26.61 -3.10
C ILE A 370 -13.96 27.36 -4.38
N LYS A 371 -13.93 28.71 -4.35
CA LYS A 371 -14.19 29.58 -5.52
C LYS A 371 -12.93 30.11 -6.19
N ASP A 372 -11.76 29.75 -5.68
CA ASP A 372 -10.46 30.18 -6.21
C ASP A 372 -10.20 29.63 -7.63
N SER A 373 -9.28 30.30 -8.35
CA SER A 373 -8.73 29.84 -9.64
C SER A 373 -7.27 29.40 -9.44
N PRO A 374 -7.01 28.15 -9.04
CA PRO A 374 -5.67 27.65 -8.80
C PRO A 374 -4.88 27.48 -10.11
N LEU A 375 -3.58 27.78 -10.05
CA LEU A 375 -2.61 27.55 -11.12
C LEU A 375 -2.11 26.11 -11.01
N ILE A 376 -2.83 25.16 -11.59
CA ILE A 376 -2.58 23.72 -11.43
C ILE A 376 -1.45 23.24 -12.35
N THR A 377 -1.35 23.82 -13.55
CA THR A 377 -0.38 23.46 -14.58
C THR A 377 0.56 24.63 -14.89
N VAL A 378 1.71 24.32 -15.50
CA VAL A 378 2.62 25.36 -16.02
C VAL A 378 1.91 26.25 -17.05
N GLY A 379 1.02 25.67 -17.87
CA GLY A 379 0.22 26.45 -18.81
C GLY A 379 -0.75 27.41 -18.12
N ASP A 380 -1.34 27.05 -16.98
CA ASP A 380 -2.18 27.98 -16.20
C ASP A 380 -1.35 29.20 -15.75
N ALA A 381 -0.10 28.97 -15.33
CA ALA A 381 0.80 30.04 -14.95
C ALA A 381 1.17 30.93 -16.12
N VAL A 382 1.61 30.36 -17.26
CA VAL A 382 1.93 31.12 -18.48
C VAL A 382 0.71 31.95 -18.93
N ALA A 383 -0.48 31.34 -18.98
CA ALA A 383 -1.70 32.05 -19.35
C ALA A 383 -2.08 33.16 -18.35
N SER A 384 -1.68 33.02 -17.08
CA SER A 384 -1.87 34.07 -16.09
C SER A 384 -0.84 35.20 -16.25
N PHE A 385 0.43 34.88 -16.46
CA PHE A 385 1.52 35.86 -16.60
C PHE A 385 1.46 36.64 -17.90
N LEU A 386 1.04 36.02 -19.01
CA LEU A 386 0.82 36.73 -20.27
C LEU A 386 -0.36 37.71 -20.22
N ARG A 387 -1.37 37.41 -19.41
CA ARG A 387 -2.53 38.29 -19.21
C ARG A 387 -2.24 39.42 -18.23
N ARG A 388 -1.38 39.17 -17.25
CA ARG A 388 -0.86 40.17 -16.31
C ARG A 388 0.59 39.85 -16.01
N THR A 389 1.48 40.61 -16.64
CA THR A 389 2.92 40.49 -16.46
C THR A 389 3.29 40.81 -15.02
N ASP A 390 4.37 40.21 -14.52
CA ASP A 390 4.84 40.44 -13.15
C ASP A 390 6.15 41.22 -13.18
N SER A 391 6.09 42.44 -12.66
CA SER A 391 7.20 43.40 -12.69
C SER A 391 8.44 42.93 -11.92
N THR A 392 8.29 42.04 -10.94
CA THR A 392 9.41 41.56 -10.11
C THR A 392 10.39 40.64 -10.85
N THR A 393 10.00 40.17 -12.03
CA THR A 393 10.79 39.24 -12.86
C THR A 393 11.13 39.82 -14.24
N ARG A 394 11.01 41.14 -14.41
CA ARG A 394 11.40 41.84 -15.63
C ARG A 394 12.93 41.81 -15.79
N GLY A 395 13.42 41.66 -17.03
CA GLY A 395 14.86 41.62 -17.30
C GLY A 395 15.53 40.27 -17.01
N ALA A 396 14.74 39.24 -16.70
CA ALA A 396 15.22 37.94 -16.21
C ALA A 396 14.92 36.78 -17.18
N CYS A 397 14.72 37.05 -18.48
CA CYS A 397 14.18 36.09 -19.44
C CYS A 397 14.96 34.78 -19.61
N LEU A 398 16.26 34.76 -19.24
CA LEU A 398 17.11 33.58 -19.28
C LEU A 398 17.40 32.94 -17.91
N ILE A 399 16.87 33.50 -16.82
CA ILE A 399 17.10 32.98 -15.47
C ILE A 399 16.37 31.64 -15.30
N ASP A 400 17.12 30.61 -14.88
CA ASP A 400 16.54 29.30 -14.57
C ASP A 400 15.93 29.25 -13.15
N GLY A 401 15.17 28.19 -12.87
CA GLY A 401 14.55 28.02 -11.56
C GLY A 401 15.53 27.88 -10.39
N THR A 402 16.79 27.50 -10.63
CA THR A 402 17.78 27.26 -9.57
C THR A 402 18.32 28.56 -8.99
N TYR A 403 18.46 29.59 -9.82
CA TYR A 403 18.81 30.93 -9.37
C TYR A 403 17.79 31.45 -8.34
N PHE A 404 16.49 31.45 -8.69
CA PHE A 404 15.46 31.88 -7.75
C PHE A 404 15.44 30.99 -6.49
N GLN A 405 15.71 29.69 -6.61
CA GLN A 405 15.81 28.81 -5.43
C GLN A 405 16.94 29.19 -4.48
N GLN A 406 18.03 29.72 -4.99
CA GLN A 406 19.20 30.13 -4.20
C GLN A 406 19.03 31.53 -3.60
N TYR A 407 18.50 32.49 -4.38
CA TYR A 407 18.48 33.91 -4.00
C TYR A 407 17.14 34.42 -3.44
N TRP A 408 16.03 33.73 -3.71
CA TRP A 408 14.67 34.04 -3.20
C TRP A 408 14.26 33.06 -2.07
N ARG A 409 15.08 33.00 -1.01
CA ARG A 409 14.88 32.11 0.16
C ARG A 409 14.00 32.74 1.25
N ASP A 410 13.41 31.86 2.08
CA ASP A 410 12.45 32.19 3.14
C ASP A 410 13.10 32.81 4.40
N ASP A 411 14.42 32.75 4.54
CA ASP A 411 15.09 33.13 5.79
C ASP A 411 15.42 34.61 5.84
N GLY A 412 14.99 35.25 6.93
CA GLY A 412 15.45 36.58 7.35
C GLY A 412 16.83 36.55 7.99
N ASP A 413 17.69 35.60 7.59
CA ASP A 413 19.09 35.54 8.02
C ASP A 413 19.99 35.86 6.82
N ASP A 414 20.59 37.04 6.88
CA ASP A 414 21.55 37.60 5.93
C ASP A 414 22.93 36.90 6.03
N ASP A 415 22.99 35.57 6.13
CA ASP A 415 24.24 34.83 6.41
C ASP A 415 25.06 34.47 5.14
N HIS A 416 24.83 35.16 4.02
CA HIS A 416 25.59 34.96 2.79
C HIS A 416 26.35 36.19 2.29
N GLY A 417 26.52 37.24 3.10
CA GLY A 417 27.43 38.36 2.80
C GLY A 417 27.12 39.19 1.55
N ILE A 418 26.05 38.85 0.80
CA ILE A 418 25.58 39.56 -0.39
C ILE A 418 24.43 40.46 0.06
N SER A 419 24.61 41.77 -0.03
CA SER A 419 23.62 42.74 0.43
C SER A 419 22.32 42.65 -0.37
N SER A 420 21.21 43.09 0.21
CA SER A 420 19.91 43.22 -0.47
C SER A 420 19.99 44.10 -1.74
N THR A 421 20.89 45.09 -1.75
CA THR A 421 21.23 45.94 -2.89
C THR A 421 21.99 45.19 -4.00
N GLU A 422 22.84 44.24 -3.64
CA GLU A 422 23.62 43.42 -4.59
C GLU A 422 22.73 42.34 -5.25
N ARG A 423 21.72 41.81 -4.54
CA ARG A 423 20.68 40.94 -5.14
C ARG A 423 19.76 41.68 -6.11
N GLU A 424 19.48 42.95 -5.86
CA GLU A 424 18.68 43.82 -6.73
C GLU A 424 19.47 44.26 -7.96
N TYR A 425 20.79 44.41 -7.83
CA TYR A 425 21.68 44.67 -8.95
C TYR A 425 21.71 43.50 -9.95
N ILE A 426 21.68 42.24 -9.52
CA ILE A 426 21.80 41.08 -10.45
C ILE A 426 20.51 40.83 -11.26
N LEU A 427 19.32 41.16 -10.75
CA LEU A 427 18.07 40.96 -11.48
C LEU A 427 17.79 42.13 -12.44
N GLY A 428 18.12 41.94 -13.73
CA GLY A 428 17.67 42.84 -14.80
C GLY A 428 18.53 44.08 -15.08
N SER A 429 19.77 44.16 -14.56
CA SER A 429 20.71 45.24 -14.93
C SER A 429 21.74 44.85 -16.00
N GLU A 430 22.11 43.56 -16.10
CA GLU A 430 23.02 43.06 -17.14
C GLU A 430 22.36 41.99 -18.03
N PRO A 431 22.54 42.08 -19.36
CA PRO A 431 21.96 41.12 -20.27
C PRO A 431 22.69 39.77 -20.23
N MET A 432 21.92 38.69 -20.14
CA MET A 432 22.39 37.34 -19.81
C MET A 432 22.79 36.53 -21.05
N VAL A 433 23.83 35.70 -20.93
CA VAL A 433 24.30 34.84 -22.03
C VAL A 433 23.58 33.51 -22.03
N LEU A 434 23.04 33.09 -23.18
CA LEU A 434 22.49 31.73 -23.34
C LEU A 434 23.60 30.69 -23.39
N GLU A 435 23.62 29.76 -22.43
CA GLU A 435 24.56 28.63 -22.41
C GLU A 435 24.03 27.40 -23.17
N GLY A 436 24.80 26.90 -24.15
CA GLY A 436 24.49 25.68 -24.88
C GLY A 436 24.83 24.41 -24.08
N ARG A 437 23.85 23.82 -23.38
CA ARG A 437 24.04 22.56 -22.64
C ARG A 437 23.09 21.46 -23.11
N SER A 438 23.60 20.29 -23.49
CA SER A 438 22.74 19.12 -23.69
C SER A 438 22.12 18.68 -22.36
N ARG A 439 20.79 18.62 -22.27
CA ARG A 439 20.06 18.27 -21.04
C ARG A 439 19.25 16.97 -21.20
N ARG A 440 19.06 16.27 -20.10
CA ARG A 440 18.22 15.06 -20.01
C ARG A 440 17.05 15.31 -19.05
N LEU A 441 15.99 14.51 -19.14
CA LEU A 441 14.82 14.67 -18.27
C LEU A 441 15.15 14.54 -16.78
N LYS A 442 16.15 13.75 -16.41
CA LYS A 442 16.61 13.65 -15.01
C LYS A 442 17.01 15.00 -14.42
N ASP A 443 17.49 15.93 -15.26
CA ASP A 443 17.97 17.25 -14.83
C ASP A 443 16.80 18.21 -14.52
N ALA A 444 15.56 17.86 -14.92
CA ALA A 444 14.35 18.62 -14.62
C ALA A 444 13.85 18.45 -13.18
N ALA A 445 14.29 17.39 -12.49
CA ALA A 445 13.91 17.12 -11.11
C ALA A 445 15.10 17.32 -10.17
N SER A 446 14.83 17.79 -8.95
CA SER A 446 15.89 17.99 -7.96
C SER A 446 16.55 16.66 -7.58
N LYS A 447 17.84 16.72 -7.23
CA LYS A 447 18.58 15.56 -6.70
C LYS A 447 17.86 14.94 -5.52
N GLY A 448 17.27 15.76 -4.64
CA GLY A 448 16.45 15.29 -3.51
C GLY A 448 15.28 14.40 -3.93
N ARG A 449 14.49 14.80 -4.94
CA ARG A 449 13.37 13.97 -5.44
C ARG A 449 13.85 12.61 -5.98
N TRP A 450 14.98 12.61 -6.69
CA TRP A 450 15.59 11.38 -7.18
C TRP A 450 16.08 10.49 -6.04
N PHE A 451 16.84 11.04 -5.08
CA PHE A 451 17.36 10.29 -3.95
C PHE A 451 16.24 9.75 -3.05
N SER A 452 15.20 10.55 -2.77
CA SER A 452 14.05 10.07 -1.98
C SER A 452 13.30 8.94 -2.69
N MET A 453 13.01 9.08 -3.99
CA MET A 453 12.29 8.05 -4.75
C MET A 453 13.14 6.78 -4.92
N ALA A 454 14.34 6.91 -5.50
CA ALA A 454 15.19 5.76 -5.79
C ALA A 454 15.73 5.11 -4.51
N GLY A 455 16.06 5.91 -3.49
CA GLY A 455 16.52 5.43 -2.19
C GLY A 455 15.43 4.65 -1.46
N LEU A 456 14.21 5.19 -1.36
CA LEU A 456 13.10 4.49 -0.70
C LEU A 456 12.70 3.21 -1.44
N LEU A 457 12.65 3.24 -2.78
CA LEU A 457 12.34 2.03 -3.56
C LEU A 457 13.43 0.98 -3.43
N SER A 458 14.71 1.37 -3.48
CA SER A 458 15.83 0.44 -3.31
C SER A 458 15.85 -0.15 -1.91
N ALA A 459 15.61 0.67 -0.87
CA ALA A 459 15.50 0.19 0.50
C ALA A 459 14.35 -0.81 0.66
N ALA A 460 13.17 -0.51 0.10
CA ALA A 460 12.03 -1.43 0.09
C ALA A 460 12.37 -2.77 -0.59
N LEU A 461 13.04 -2.75 -1.75
CA LEU A 461 13.47 -3.95 -2.45
C LEU A 461 14.50 -4.76 -1.66
N ILE A 462 15.47 -4.11 -1.02
CA ILE A 462 16.46 -4.77 -0.17
C ILE A 462 15.79 -5.42 1.04
N ILE A 463 14.85 -4.73 1.69
CA ILE A 463 14.08 -5.27 2.83
C ILE A 463 13.31 -6.52 2.38
N VAL A 464 12.57 -6.44 1.27
CA VAL A 464 11.80 -7.59 0.75
C VAL A 464 12.73 -8.76 0.38
N ALA A 465 13.89 -8.49 -0.22
CA ALA A 465 14.87 -9.53 -0.55
C ALA A 465 15.45 -10.20 0.70
N GLY A 466 15.76 -9.41 1.74
CA GLY A 466 16.24 -9.93 3.03
C GLY A 466 15.17 -10.76 3.75
N LEU A 467 13.92 -10.29 3.78
CA LEU A 467 12.79 -11.03 4.35
C LEU A 467 12.51 -12.32 3.58
N LEU A 468 12.64 -12.31 2.26
CA LEU A 468 12.50 -13.50 1.43
C LEU A 468 13.59 -14.53 1.74
N ALA A 469 14.86 -14.10 1.82
CA ALA A 469 15.97 -14.98 2.17
C ALA A 469 15.78 -15.59 3.57
N TYR A 470 15.43 -14.75 4.55
CA TYR A 470 15.12 -15.20 5.91
C TYR A 470 13.94 -16.19 5.93
N GLY A 471 12.86 -15.88 5.22
CA GLY A 471 11.68 -16.74 5.12
C GLY A 471 12.01 -18.11 4.53
N ILE A 472 12.72 -18.16 3.40
CA ILE A 472 13.12 -19.43 2.77
C ILE A 472 13.98 -20.31 3.69
N GLU A 473 14.87 -19.71 4.48
CA GLU A 473 15.70 -20.43 5.44
C GLU A 473 14.88 -21.05 6.58
N HIS A 474 13.82 -20.37 7.01
CA HIS A 474 12.95 -20.76 8.13
C HIS A 474 11.68 -21.51 7.72
N LEU A 475 11.52 -21.87 6.44
CA LEU A 475 10.44 -22.74 6.00
C LEU A 475 10.54 -24.09 6.70
N LYS A 476 9.42 -24.59 7.25
CA LYS A 476 9.33 -25.90 7.91
C LYS A 476 9.38 -27.09 6.94
N THR A 477 9.48 -26.82 5.62
CA THR A 477 9.60 -27.83 4.57
C THR A 477 11.03 -27.95 4.06
N SER A 478 11.42 -29.16 3.66
CA SER A 478 12.73 -29.44 3.06
C SER A 478 12.79 -29.08 1.57
N ASP A 479 11.64 -29.00 0.88
CA ASP A 479 11.58 -28.66 -0.54
C ASP A 479 11.51 -27.13 -0.72
N ARG A 480 12.58 -26.57 -1.29
CA ARG A 480 12.75 -25.13 -1.56
C ARG A 480 12.70 -24.82 -3.07
N SER A 481 12.22 -25.76 -3.89
CA SER A 481 12.10 -25.59 -5.34
C SER A 481 11.06 -24.51 -5.68
N MET A 482 11.22 -23.86 -6.84
CA MET A 482 10.26 -22.84 -7.29
C MET A 482 8.85 -23.42 -7.47
N SER A 483 8.72 -24.68 -7.87
CA SER A 483 7.45 -25.40 -7.94
C SER A 483 6.80 -25.56 -6.56
N ALA A 484 7.59 -25.91 -5.53
CA ALA A 484 7.08 -26.00 -4.17
C ALA A 484 6.65 -24.63 -3.65
N LEU A 485 7.45 -23.58 -3.90
CA LEU A 485 7.08 -22.22 -3.50
C LEU A 485 5.79 -21.73 -4.19
N TRP A 486 5.60 -22.09 -5.45
CA TRP A 486 4.36 -21.80 -6.19
C TRP A 486 3.16 -22.56 -5.63
N ALA A 487 3.35 -23.84 -5.27
CA ALA A 487 2.31 -24.68 -4.69
C ALA A 487 1.81 -24.18 -3.32
N MET A 488 2.59 -23.38 -2.60
CA MET A 488 2.16 -22.77 -1.33
C MET A 488 1.04 -21.72 -1.52
N GLY A 489 0.94 -21.11 -2.70
CA GLY A 489 -0.09 -20.13 -3.04
C GLY A 489 0.25 -18.67 -2.68
N PHE A 490 -0.66 -17.77 -3.03
CA PHE A 490 -0.58 -16.32 -2.78
C PHE A 490 -1.48 -15.96 -1.60
N GLY A 491 -0.95 -15.28 -0.58
CA GLY A 491 -1.74 -14.83 0.57
C GLY A 491 -2.39 -15.95 1.41
N THR A 492 -2.11 -17.21 1.09
CA THR A 492 -2.73 -18.37 1.74
C THR A 492 -2.13 -18.58 3.12
N VAL A 493 -2.98 -18.65 4.15
CA VAL A 493 -2.53 -18.97 5.50
C VAL A 493 -2.08 -20.44 5.56
N ARG A 494 -0.76 -20.65 5.62
CA ARG A 494 -0.09 -21.96 5.65
C ARG A 494 0.74 -22.08 6.91
N GLU A 495 0.75 -23.24 7.55
CA GLU A 495 1.50 -23.46 8.79
C GLU A 495 3.01 -23.31 8.60
N GLU A 496 3.47 -23.68 7.40
CA GLU A 496 4.86 -23.66 6.98
C GLU A 496 5.41 -22.23 6.83
N SER A 497 4.52 -21.25 6.69
CA SER A 497 4.86 -19.84 6.45
C SER A 497 4.22 -18.87 7.46
N LEU A 498 3.83 -19.36 8.64
CA LEU A 498 3.48 -18.51 9.77
C LEU A 498 4.75 -17.97 10.45
N ILE A 499 4.73 -16.69 10.79
CA ILE A 499 5.78 -16.07 11.62
C ILE A 499 5.57 -16.50 13.07
N GLY A 500 6.57 -17.11 13.69
CA GLY A 500 6.56 -17.54 15.09
C GLY A 500 7.98 -17.68 15.65
N GLY A 501 8.09 -17.77 16.98
CA GLY A 501 9.36 -17.89 17.72
C GLY A 501 9.56 -16.79 18.77
N SER A 502 10.56 -16.97 19.65
CA SER A 502 10.80 -16.13 20.85
C SER A 502 11.07 -14.65 20.60
N GLY A 503 11.32 -14.24 19.35
CA GLY A 503 11.50 -12.84 18.96
C GLY A 503 10.29 -12.16 18.31
N TRP A 504 9.19 -12.88 18.06
CA TRP A 504 8.06 -12.40 17.24
C TRP A 504 6.70 -12.50 17.96
N HIS A 505 6.64 -12.01 19.20
CA HIS A 505 5.37 -11.93 19.93
C HIS A 505 4.58 -10.69 19.53
N MET A 506 3.34 -10.88 19.04
CA MET A 506 2.40 -9.79 18.76
C MET A 506 1.41 -9.67 19.92
N PRO A 507 1.43 -8.55 20.68
CA PRO A 507 0.64 -8.43 21.92
C PRO A 507 -0.87 -8.26 21.66
N SER A 508 -1.29 -8.05 20.42
CA SER A 508 -2.70 -7.94 20.05
C SER A 508 -2.93 -8.18 18.55
N VAL A 509 -4.17 -8.50 18.18
CA VAL A 509 -4.66 -8.52 16.79
C VAL A 509 -4.33 -7.21 16.08
N THR A 510 -4.54 -6.07 16.75
CA THR A 510 -4.25 -4.74 16.21
C THR A 510 -2.77 -4.56 15.87
N ALA A 511 -1.86 -5.09 16.70
CA ALA A 511 -0.43 -5.04 16.42
C ALA A 511 -0.09 -5.84 15.15
N ALA A 512 -0.62 -7.05 15.01
CA ALA A 512 -0.44 -7.87 13.82
C ALA A 512 -1.01 -7.19 12.56
N VAL A 513 -2.20 -6.57 12.65
CA VAL A 513 -2.80 -5.77 11.57
C VAL A 513 -1.87 -4.64 11.12
N ILE A 514 -1.32 -3.86 12.06
CA ILE A 514 -0.44 -2.74 11.75
C ILE A 514 0.84 -3.25 11.07
N VAL A 515 1.46 -4.31 11.60
CA VAL A 515 2.71 -4.86 11.05
C VAL A 515 2.49 -5.41 9.63
N ALA A 516 1.44 -6.20 9.42
CA ALA A 516 1.12 -6.77 8.11
C ALA A 516 0.90 -5.69 7.03
N ASN A 517 0.38 -4.52 7.42
CA ASN A 517 0.00 -3.45 6.50
C ASN A 517 0.96 -2.26 6.47
N LEU A 518 1.99 -2.20 7.32
CA LEU A 518 2.99 -1.13 7.29
C LEU A 518 3.65 -0.97 5.90
N PRO A 519 3.99 -2.06 5.16
CA PRO A 519 4.49 -1.95 3.79
C PRO A 519 3.54 -1.23 2.83
N GLN A 520 2.22 -1.31 3.05
CA GLN A 520 1.21 -0.65 2.21
C GLN A 520 1.31 0.87 2.31
N VAL A 521 1.57 1.41 3.51
CA VAL A 521 1.78 2.84 3.72
C VAL A 521 3.03 3.31 2.97
N MET A 522 4.12 2.54 3.05
CA MET A 522 5.36 2.82 2.31
C MET A 522 5.12 2.85 0.80
N LEU A 523 4.35 1.91 0.25
CA LEU A 523 3.96 1.90 -1.16
C LEU A 523 3.13 3.14 -1.55
N SER A 524 2.22 3.59 -0.69
CA SER A 524 1.46 4.83 -0.94
C SER A 524 2.37 6.05 -1.05
N PHE A 525 3.39 6.16 -0.18
CA PHE A 525 4.40 7.22 -0.29
C PHE A 525 5.25 7.09 -1.56
N LEU A 526 5.65 5.86 -1.93
CA LEU A 526 6.38 5.61 -3.18
C LEU A 526 5.56 6.05 -4.40
N TYR A 527 4.25 5.77 -4.43
CA TYR A 527 3.37 6.26 -5.50
C TYR A 527 3.38 7.78 -5.62
N LEU A 528 3.30 8.51 -4.49
CA LEU A 528 3.34 9.98 -4.50
C LEU A 528 4.69 10.50 -5.03
N LEU A 529 5.80 9.89 -4.64
CA LEU A 529 7.14 10.24 -5.11
C LEU A 529 7.31 9.95 -6.61
N PHE A 530 6.88 8.78 -7.09
CA PHE A 530 6.89 8.41 -8.51
C PHE A 530 6.06 9.37 -9.34
N ASN A 531 4.82 9.64 -8.92
CA ASN A 531 3.92 10.54 -9.61
C ASN A 531 4.51 11.96 -9.67
N GLY A 532 5.05 12.46 -8.56
CA GLY A 532 5.69 13.78 -8.49
C GLY A 532 6.93 13.89 -9.41
N LEU A 533 7.77 12.85 -9.43
CA LEU A 533 8.98 12.82 -10.25
C LEU A 533 8.65 12.77 -11.75
N LEU A 534 7.74 11.87 -12.16
CA LEU A 534 7.26 11.80 -13.55
C LEU A 534 6.59 13.10 -13.98
N THR A 535 5.78 13.71 -13.12
CA THR A 535 5.10 14.98 -13.42
C THR A 535 6.12 16.08 -13.67
N ALA A 536 7.16 16.21 -12.84
CA ALA A 536 8.22 17.20 -13.03
C ALA A 536 8.99 16.99 -14.33
N MET A 537 9.40 15.75 -14.63
CA MET A 537 10.12 15.43 -15.86
C MET A 537 9.28 15.72 -17.10
N LEU A 538 8.03 15.25 -17.15
CA LEU A 538 7.18 15.45 -18.31
C LEU A 538 6.72 16.90 -18.49
N ALA A 539 6.57 17.67 -17.40
CA ALA A 539 6.32 19.10 -17.47
C ALA A 539 7.51 19.84 -18.12
N ALA A 540 8.75 19.49 -17.76
CA ALA A 540 9.93 20.07 -18.41
C ALA A 540 10.06 19.66 -19.89
N ARG A 541 9.67 18.42 -20.24
CA ARG A 541 9.59 18.00 -21.64
C ARG A 541 8.60 18.86 -22.41
N GLU A 542 7.40 19.06 -21.88
CA GLU A 542 6.38 19.91 -22.49
C GLU A 542 6.86 21.36 -22.62
N TRP A 543 7.49 21.91 -21.58
CA TRP A 543 8.12 23.22 -21.61
C TRP A 543 9.11 23.36 -22.77
N SER A 544 10.06 22.42 -22.89
CA SER A 544 11.12 22.48 -23.92
C SER A 544 10.61 22.51 -25.36
N HIS A 545 9.44 21.93 -25.64
CA HIS A 545 8.86 21.97 -26.98
C HIS A 545 8.49 23.40 -27.41
N TYR A 546 8.16 24.29 -26.48
CA TYR A 546 7.80 25.67 -26.84
C TYR A 546 8.95 26.49 -27.43
N ALA A 547 10.21 26.08 -27.27
CA ALA A 547 11.31 26.73 -28.00
C ALA A 547 11.41 26.31 -29.47
N GLN A 548 10.91 25.12 -29.81
CA GLN A 548 11.09 24.54 -31.15
C GLN A 548 9.84 24.66 -32.02
N GLU A 549 8.66 24.70 -31.41
CA GLU A 549 7.40 24.62 -32.13
C GLU A 549 6.30 25.45 -31.45
N ARG A 550 5.50 26.10 -32.28
CA ARG A 550 4.36 26.88 -31.85
C ARG A 550 3.21 25.96 -31.42
N LYS A 551 2.79 26.06 -30.15
CA LYS A 551 1.80 25.16 -29.55
C LYS A 551 0.80 25.89 -28.66
N PRO A 552 -0.46 25.42 -28.56
CA PRO A 552 -1.41 25.93 -27.58
C PRO A 552 -1.02 25.54 -26.16
N LEU A 553 -1.39 26.36 -25.17
CA LEU A 553 -1.18 26.06 -23.75
C LEU A 553 -2.11 24.94 -23.29
N ARG A 554 -1.58 24.01 -22.48
CA ARG A 554 -2.37 23.04 -21.73
C ARG A 554 -2.70 23.60 -20.35
N VAL A 555 -3.99 23.79 -20.07
CA VAL A 555 -4.47 24.49 -18.88
C VAL A 555 -5.59 23.71 -18.18
N SER A 556 -5.83 24.03 -16.91
CA SER A 556 -6.90 23.43 -16.11
C SER A 556 -8.30 23.85 -16.57
N THR A 557 -8.45 25.09 -17.07
CA THR A 557 -9.73 25.67 -17.50
C THR A 557 -9.55 26.32 -18.87
N PRO A 558 -9.69 25.56 -19.97
CA PRO A 558 -9.33 26.04 -21.31
C PRO A 558 -10.25 27.14 -21.83
N LYS A 559 -9.65 28.11 -22.51
CA LYS A 559 -10.30 29.19 -23.27
C LYS A 559 -9.64 29.35 -24.65
N GLY A 560 -10.37 29.84 -25.64
CA GLY A 560 -9.83 30.04 -26.99
C GLY A 560 -9.29 28.73 -27.59
N MET A 561 -8.04 28.72 -28.06
CA MET A 561 -7.40 27.54 -28.67
C MET A 561 -6.58 26.70 -27.67
N GLN A 562 -6.66 27.00 -26.37
CA GLN A 562 -6.00 26.22 -25.32
C GLN A 562 -6.54 24.79 -25.22
N ARG A 563 -5.72 23.88 -24.71
CA ARG A 563 -6.08 22.47 -24.48
C ARG A 563 -6.35 22.21 -23.01
N SER A 564 -7.32 21.33 -22.71
CA SER A 564 -7.57 20.91 -21.33
C SER A 564 -6.46 19.98 -20.83
N THR A 565 -6.14 20.09 -19.54
CA THR A 565 -5.24 19.17 -18.85
C THR A 565 -5.87 17.80 -18.58
N TYR A 566 -5.02 16.82 -18.26
CA TYR A 566 -5.45 15.49 -17.85
C TYR A 566 -5.92 15.46 -16.38
N PHE A 567 -6.70 14.43 -16.02
CA PHE A 567 -7.15 14.21 -14.64
C PHE A 567 -6.00 14.10 -13.61
N LEU A 568 -4.74 13.86 -14.00
CA LEU A 568 -3.60 13.74 -13.07
C LEU A 568 -2.43 14.67 -13.38
N SER A 569 -2.61 15.73 -14.19
CA SER A 569 -1.54 16.55 -14.81
C SER A 569 -0.56 15.77 -15.71
N LEU A 570 -0.42 14.47 -15.48
CA LEU A 570 0.37 13.49 -16.19
C LEU A 570 -0.42 12.90 -17.37
N PRO A 571 0.19 12.74 -18.56
CA PRO A 571 -0.45 12.07 -19.70
C PRO A 571 -0.85 10.62 -19.39
N TYR A 572 -2.01 10.18 -19.89
CA TYR A 572 -2.56 8.83 -19.60
C TYR A 572 -1.62 7.67 -19.95
N ARG A 573 -0.76 7.82 -20.97
CA ARG A 573 0.28 6.84 -21.33
C ARG A 573 1.32 6.58 -20.24
N PHE A 574 1.44 7.46 -19.25
CA PHE A 574 2.30 7.28 -18.07
C PHE A 574 1.45 7.09 -16.81
N ALA A 575 0.33 7.80 -16.68
CA ALA A 575 -0.54 7.70 -15.51
C ALA A 575 -1.20 6.32 -15.38
N ALA A 576 -1.70 5.74 -16.48
CA ALA A 576 -2.36 4.44 -16.43
C ALA A 576 -1.38 3.30 -16.09
N PRO A 577 -0.19 3.16 -16.73
CA PRO A 577 0.79 2.16 -16.31
C PRO A 577 1.26 2.36 -14.86
N LEU A 578 1.50 3.60 -14.43
CA LEU A 578 1.88 3.87 -13.04
C LEU A 578 0.80 3.40 -12.05
N LEU A 579 -0.47 3.71 -12.33
CA LEU A 579 -1.58 3.32 -11.47
C LEU A 579 -1.76 1.80 -11.42
N VAL A 580 -1.66 1.13 -12.57
CA VAL A 580 -1.76 -0.34 -12.67
C VAL A 580 -0.61 -1.03 -11.95
N LEU A 581 0.63 -0.61 -12.18
CA LEU A 581 1.80 -1.20 -11.53
C LEU A 581 1.81 -0.92 -10.01
N SER A 582 1.41 0.29 -9.60
CA SER A 582 1.26 0.63 -8.18
C SER A 582 0.18 -0.21 -7.51
N GLY A 583 -0.99 -0.37 -8.16
CA GLY A 583 -2.07 -1.22 -7.65
C GLY A 583 -1.66 -2.70 -7.58
N ALA A 584 -0.91 -3.18 -8.58
CA ALA A 584 -0.34 -4.52 -8.58
C ALA A 584 0.66 -4.72 -7.44
N LEU A 585 1.53 -3.75 -7.15
CA LEU A 585 2.44 -3.81 -6.00
C LEU A 585 1.66 -3.81 -4.67
N HIS A 586 0.63 -2.98 -4.51
CA HIS A 586 -0.21 -2.99 -3.31
C HIS A 586 -0.84 -4.36 -3.07
N TRP A 587 -1.39 -4.98 -4.12
CA TRP A 587 -1.93 -6.32 -4.04
C TRP A 587 -0.85 -7.37 -3.76
N LEU A 588 0.25 -7.41 -4.52
CA LEU A 588 1.33 -8.39 -4.30
C LEU A 588 1.93 -8.30 -2.90
N VAL A 589 2.09 -7.09 -2.36
CA VAL A 589 2.58 -6.89 -1.00
C VAL A 589 1.56 -7.34 0.05
N SER A 590 0.25 -7.15 -0.18
CA SER A 590 -0.77 -7.67 0.74
C SER A 590 -0.82 -9.20 0.75
N GLN A 591 -0.40 -9.83 -0.34
CA GLN A 591 -0.25 -11.29 -0.42
C GLN A 591 1.14 -11.78 0.06
N SER A 592 2.12 -10.89 0.18
CA SER A 592 3.49 -11.21 0.64
C SER A 592 3.59 -11.29 2.15
N LEU A 593 2.92 -10.38 2.86
CA LEU A 593 2.82 -10.35 4.32
C LEU A 593 1.36 -10.03 4.67
N PHE A 594 0.69 -10.94 5.35
CA PHE A 594 -0.74 -10.84 5.63
C PHE A 594 -1.04 -11.22 7.08
N LEU A 595 -2.17 -10.75 7.60
CA LEU A 595 -2.67 -11.15 8.90
C LEU A 595 -3.05 -12.63 8.87
N ALA A 596 -2.52 -13.40 9.81
CA ALA A 596 -2.87 -14.79 10.02
C ALA A 596 -3.44 -14.96 11.41
N SER A 597 -4.59 -15.61 11.52
CA SER A 597 -5.24 -15.86 12.80
C SER A 597 -5.47 -17.36 12.98
N ILE A 598 -5.26 -17.86 14.21
CA ILE A 598 -5.58 -19.23 14.59
C ILE A 598 -6.68 -19.16 15.64
N THR A 599 -7.77 -19.86 15.39
CA THR A 599 -8.94 -19.94 16.27
C THR A 599 -9.06 -21.35 16.82
N THR A 600 -9.24 -21.48 18.14
CA THR A 600 -9.46 -22.77 18.81
C THR A 600 -10.94 -23.16 18.74
N GLU A 601 -11.23 -24.36 18.23
CA GLU A 601 -12.57 -24.95 18.24
C GLU A 601 -12.72 -25.89 19.45
N LEU A 602 -13.62 -25.52 20.37
CA LEU A 602 -14.03 -26.34 21.50
C LEU A 602 -14.90 -27.53 21.06
N ARG A 603 -15.02 -28.52 21.95
CA ARG A 603 -15.77 -29.76 21.72
C ARG A 603 -17.24 -29.55 21.32
N ASP A 604 -17.88 -28.54 21.88
CA ASP A 604 -19.28 -28.17 21.60
C ASP A 604 -19.47 -27.34 20.32
N GLY A 605 -18.39 -27.11 19.56
CA GLY A 605 -18.40 -26.32 18.34
C GLY A 605 -18.36 -24.81 18.59
N ARG A 606 -18.22 -24.36 19.84
CA ARG A 606 -17.95 -22.95 20.14
C ARG A 606 -16.49 -22.63 19.82
N THR A 607 -16.26 -21.45 19.26
CA THR A 607 -14.94 -20.84 19.14
C THR A 607 -14.75 -19.87 20.30
N LEU A 608 -13.72 -20.06 21.13
CA LEU A 608 -13.38 -19.09 22.17
C LEU A 608 -12.59 -17.94 21.54
N ALA A 609 -13.20 -16.76 21.51
CA ALA A 609 -12.52 -15.55 21.01
C ALA A 609 -11.33 -15.14 21.88
N GLU A 610 -11.33 -15.52 23.17
CA GLU A 610 -10.24 -15.25 24.12
C GLU A 610 -8.95 -16.04 23.80
N ASP A 611 -9.07 -17.17 23.08
CA ASP A 611 -7.95 -18.04 22.70
C ASP A 611 -7.47 -17.81 21.25
N THR A 612 -7.91 -16.72 20.60
CA THR A 612 -7.53 -16.43 19.22
C THR A 612 -6.15 -15.81 19.15
N VAL A 613 -5.21 -16.53 18.54
CA VAL A 613 -3.83 -16.07 18.33
C VAL A 613 -3.75 -15.33 17.01
N SER A 614 -3.16 -14.14 17.01
CA SER A 614 -2.92 -13.38 15.79
C SER A 614 -1.43 -13.19 15.54
N THR A 615 -0.99 -13.64 14.37
CA THR A 615 0.37 -13.47 13.86
C THR A 615 0.32 -12.96 12.42
N CYS A 616 1.46 -12.90 11.74
CA CYS A 616 1.53 -12.65 10.30
C CYS A 616 1.92 -13.95 9.58
N GLY A 617 1.31 -14.18 8.43
CA GLY A 617 1.78 -15.16 7.44
C GLY A 617 2.58 -14.46 6.35
N TYR A 618 3.43 -15.21 5.64
CA TYR A 618 4.15 -14.70 4.48
C TYR A 618 4.08 -15.65 3.27
N SER A 619 4.22 -15.10 2.07
CA SER A 619 4.28 -15.86 0.81
C SER A 619 5.55 -15.53 0.03
N PRO A 620 6.51 -16.48 -0.07
CA PRO A 620 7.74 -16.30 -0.85
C PRO A 620 7.49 -15.97 -2.33
N ILE A 621 6.49 -16.60 -2.96
CA ILE A 621 6.21 -16.36 -4.39
C ILE A 621 5.67 -14.95 -4.62
N ALA A 622 4.82 -14.44 -3.72
CA ALA A 622 4.35 -13.06 -3.77
C ALA A 622 5.50 -12.06 -3.58
N MET A 623 6.47 -12.36 -2.71
CA MET A 623 7.67 -11.55 -2.52
C MET A 623 8.55 -11.53 -3.78
N VAL A 624 8.75 -12.65 -4.47
CA VAL A 624 9.50 -12.72 -5.74
C VAL A 624 8.84 -11.87 -6.81
N LEU A 625 7.52 -11.93 -6.96
CA LEU A 625 6.78 -11.09 -7.91
C LEU A 625 6.85 -9.61 -7.52
N THR A 626 6.76 -9.29 -6.22
CA THR A 626 6.93 -7.92 -5.70
C THR A 626 8.30 -7.35 -6.10
N LEU A 627 9.38 -8.12 -5.91
CA LEU A 627 10.74 -7.73 -6.32
C LEU A 627 10.80 -7.49 -7.83
N SER A 628 10.20 -8.37 -8.62
CA SER A 628 10.19 -8.29 -10.08
C SER A 628 9.52 -7.01 -10.59
N VAL A 629 8.31 -6.71 -10.08
CA VAL A 629 7.55 -5.51 -10.47
C VAL A 629 8.24 -4.24 -9.96
N GLY A 630 8.76 -4.24 -8.73
CA GLY A 630 9.48 -3.08 -8.18
C GLY A 630 10.78 -2.76 -8.92
N CYS A 631 11.56 -3.78 -9.30
CA CYS A 631 12.74 -3.63 -10.16
C CYS A 631 12.37 -3.08 -11.54
N LEU A 632 11.31 -3.57 -12.16
CA LEU A 632 10.81 -3.06 -13.43
C LEU A 632 10.45 -1.57 -13.33
N MET A 633 9.77 -1.15 -12.27
CA MET A 633 9.43 0.26 -12.04
C MET A 633 10.68 1.13 -11.86
N LEU A 634 11.70 0.65 -11.14
CA LEU A 634 12.97 1.35 -10.95
C LEU A 634 13.72 1.53 -12.27
N VAL A 635 13.86 0.48 -13.06
CA VAL A 635 14.51 0.54 -14.38
C VAL A 635 13.72 1.47 -15.31
N GLY A 636 12.39 1.39 -15.30
CA GLY A 636 11.52 2.21 -16.13
C GLY A 636 11.67 3.71 -15.87
N ILE A 637 11.66 4.13 -14.59
CA ILE A 637 11.79 5.55 -14.25
C ILE A 637 13.17 6.11 -14.54
N VAL A 638 14.22 5.32 -14.29
CA VAL A 638 15.60 5.68 -14.64
C VAL A 638 15.74 5.82 -16.16
N GLY A 639 15.18 4.88 -16.93
CA GLY A 639 15.15 4.93 -18.40
C GLY A 639 14.49 6.19 -18.96
N VAL A 640 13.34 6.59 -18.40
CA VAL A 640 12.67 7.86 -18.77
C VAL A 640 13.56 9.07 -18.43
N GLY A 641 14.23 9.06 -17.28
CA GLY A 641 15.14 10.13 -16.86
C GLY A 641 16.30 10.37 -17.84
N PHE A 642 16.71 9.35 -18.60
CA PHE A 642 17.79 9.46 -19.59
C PHE A 642 17.37 9.99 -20.96
N TRP A 643 16.08 10.24 -21.20
CA TRP A 643 15.63 10.83 -22.46
C TRP A 643 16.17 12.25 -22.63
N LYS A 644 16.58 12.59 -23.86
CA LYS A 644 17.13 13.90 -24.24
C LYS A 644 16.03 14.96 -24.29
N VAL A 645 16.40 16.19 -23.94
CA VAL A 645 15.54 17.38 -23.97
C VAL A 645 16.29 18.49 -24.72
N SER A 646 15.57 19.36 -25.43
CA SER A 646 16.17 20.54 -26.05
C SER A 646 16.82 21.46 -24.99
N ALA A 647 17.94 22.07 -25.38
CA ALA A 647 18.70 23.04 -24.59
C ALA A 647 18.25 24.49 -24.81
N ASP A 648 17.38 24.71 -25.80
CA ASP A 648 17.12 26.03 -26.38
C ASP A 648 16.27 26.92 -25.46
N LEU A 649 15.67 26.33 -24.41
CA LEU A 649 14.83 26.98 -23.42
C LEU A 649 15.37 26.74 -22.01
N PRO A 650 15.51 27.77 -21.16
CA PRO A 650 15.84 27.59 -19.75
C PRO A 650 14.84 26.66 -19.06
N ILE A 651 15.35 25.70 -18.28
CA ILE A 651 14.50 24.84 -17.46
C ILE A 651 14.03 25.66 -16.25
N VAL A 652 12.87 26.30 -16.42
CA VAL A 652 12.15 26.95 -15.31
C VAL A 652 11.60 25.94 -14.30
N GLY A 653 11.43 24.69 -14.75
CA GLY A 653 10.86 23.59 -13.97
C GLY A 653 9.47 23.94 -13.48
N SER A 654 9.31 24.02 -12.16
CA SER A 654 8.06 24.37 -11.48
C SER A 654 8.11 25.72 -10.75
N CYS A 655 9.17 26.52 -10.92
CA CYS A 655 9.34 27.78 -10.18
C CYS A 655 8.45 28.90 -10.76
N SER A 656 7.57 29.50 -9.95
CA SER A 656 6.67 30.57 -10.39
C SER A 656 7.40 31.80 -10.92
N ALA A 657 8.50 32.20 -10.28
CA ALA A 657 9.31 33.36 -10.70
C ALA A 657 10.00 33.11 -12.04
N ALA A 658 10.57 31.91 -12.24
CA ALA A 658 11.20 31.55 -13.50
C ALA A 658 10.18 31.43 -14.65
N ILE A 659 8.99 30.88 -14.39
CA ILE A 659 7.90 30.85 -15.38
C ILE A 659 7.48 32.28 -15.75
N SER A 660 7.35 33.16 -14.75
CA SER A 660 6.99 34.56 -14.96
C SER A 660 8.02 35.32 -15.80
N ALA A 661 9.31 35.10 -15.54
CA ALA A 661 10.39 35.74 -16.27
C ALA A 661 10.38 35.45 -17.78
N ALA A 662 9.80 34.32 -18.20
CA ALA A 662 9.63 33.95 -19.60
C ALA A 662 8.36 34.55 -20.25
N CYS A 663 7.53 35.29 -19.51
CA CYS A 663 6.20 35.74 -19.91
C CYS A 663 6.06 37.28 -19.93
N HIS A 664 6.93 37.96 -20.68
CA HIS A 664 6.89 39.41 -20.90
C HIS A 664 6.72 39.71 -22.40
N PRO A 665 5.51 39.52 -22.96
CA PRO A 665 5.26 39.72 -24.39
C PRO A 665 5.31 41.21 -24.77
N PRO A 666 5.52 41.55 -26.05
CA PRO A 666 5.51 42.94 -26.50
C PRO A 666 4.11 43.58 -26.34
N PRO A 667 4.03 44.93 -26.30
CA PRO A 667 2.76 45.64 -26.24
C PRO A 667 1.82 45.23 -27.38
N GLY A 668 0.50 45.15 -27.10
CA GLY A 668 -0.52 44.77 -28.10
C GLY A 668 -0.88 43.29 -28.14
N GLN A 669 -0.18 42.43 -27.38
CA GLN A 669 -0.44 40.98 -27.32
C GLN A 669 -1.29 40.53 -26.10
N GLU A 670 -2.30 41.32 -25.70
CA GLU A 670 -3.14 41.04 -24.51
C GLU A 670 -3.84 39.66 -24.57
N ASN A 671 -4.21 39.22 -25.77
CA ASN A 671 -4.89 37.96 -26.02
C ASN A 671 -3.95 36.80 -26.40
N ALA A 672 -2.62 36.98 -26.35
CA ALA A 672 -1.67 35.93 -26.73
C ALA A 672 -1.85 34.63 -25.94
N HIS A 673 -2.26 34.74 -24.67
CA HIS A 673 -2.56 33.59 -23.81
C HIS A 673 -3.64 32.64 -24.37
N LEU A 674 -4.51 33.09 -25.29
CA LEU A 674 -5.58 32.31 -25.91
C LEU A 674 -5.15 31.61 -27.22
N LEU A 675 -3.96 31.94 -27.72
CA LEU A 675 -3.44 31.52 -29.01
C LEU A 675 -2.26 30.53 -28.85
N PRO A 676 -1.79 29.89 -29.94
CA PRO A 676 -0.62 29.05 -29.94
C PRO A 676 0.63 29.90 -29.81
N LEU A 677 1.48 29.55 -28.85
CA LEU A 677 2.65 30.30 -28.46
C LEU A 677 3.92 29.56 -28.84
N GLN A 678 4.96 30.32 -29.11
CA GLN A 678 6.33 29.86 -29.17
C GLN A 678 7.17 30.78 -28.29
N TRP A 679 8.19 30.23 -27.64
CA TRP A 679 9.16 31.02 -26.89
C TRP A 679 10.40 31.24 -27.75
N GLY A 680 10.89 32.46 -27.78
CA GLY A 680 12.07 32.83 -28.55
C GLY A 680 12.33 34.33 -28.44
N VAL A 681 13.25 34.81 -29.28
CA VAL A 681 13.62 36.22 -29.35
C VAL A 681 12.50 37.01 -30.01
N ILE A 682 12.04 38.07 -29.33
CA ILE A 682 11.03 38.99 -29.84
C ILE A 682 11.73 40.13 -30.60
N PRO A 683 11.14 40.64 -31.70
CA PRO A 683 11.68 41.79 -32.42
C PRO A 683 11.90 42.98 -31.47
N ARG A 684 13.06 43.65 -31.61
CA ARG A 684 13.40 44.83 -30.80
C ARG A 684 12.37 45.94 -31.02
N ALA A 685 11.94 46.58 -29.93
CA ALA A 685 11.24 47.85 -29.99
C ALA A 685 12.24 48.98 -30.29
N ASP A 686 11.75 50.07 -30.91
CA ASP A 686 12.58 51.25 -31.19
C ASP A 686 13.14 51.84 -29.88
N GLY A 687 14.45 51.72 -29.68
CA GLY A 687 15.18 52.24 -28.51
C GLY A 687 15.83 51.18 -27.60
N ASP A 688 15.57 49.89 -27.80
CA ASP A 688 16.18 48.82 -26.98
C ASP A 688 17.56 48.38 -27.50
N GLU A 689 18.59 48.45 -26.65
CA GLU A 689 19.95 47.99 -26.99
C GLU A 689 20.11 46.45 -26.92
N VAL A 690 19.23 45.74 -26.20
CA VAL A 690 19.34 44.30 -25.93
C VAL A 690 18.06 43.59 -26.39
N SER A 691 18.21 42.43 -27.04
CA SER A 691 17.06 41.61 -27.46
C SER A 691 16.42 40.89 -26.26
N HIS A 692 15.10 40.74 -26.29
CA HIS A 692 14.32 40.10 -25.21
C HIS A 692 13.74 38.75 -25.66
N CYS A 693 13.67 37.76 -24.75
CA CYS A 693 13.03 36.48 -25.00
C CYS A 693 11.75 36.32 -24.20
N SER A 694 10.63 36.02 -24.86
CA SER A 694 9.38 35.69 -24.16
C SER A 694 8.45 34.82 -25.03
N PHE A 695 7.44 34.22 -24.41
CA PHE A 695 6.33 33.62 -25.12
C PHE A 695 5.58 34.67 -25.96
N SER A 696 5.36 34.36 -27.24
CA SER A 696 4.61 35.24 -28.14
C SER A 696 3.67 34.45 -29.06
N ALA A 697 2.54 35.08 -29.41
CA ALA A 697 1.63 34.59 -30.43
C ALA A 697 2.07 34.97 -31.87
N GLU A 698 3.04 35.87 -31.99
CA GLU A 698 3.67 36.28 -33.26
C GLU A 698 4.99 35.53 -33.49
N GLU A 699 5.58 35.70 -34.68
CA GLU A 699 6.85 35.06 -35.04
C GLU A 699 7.97 35.46 -34.08
N VAL A 700 8.76 34.47 -33.68
CA VAL A 700 9.92 34.62 -32.79
C VAL A 700 11.12 33.96 -33.44
N GLU A 701 12.30 34.54 -33.24
CA GLU A 701 13.55 33.94 -33.70
C GLU A 701 14.11 32.96 -32.66
N ALA A 702 14.85 31.96 -33.12
CA ALA A 702 15.54 31.05 -32.21
C ALA A 702 16.67 31.81 -31.49
N PRO A 703 16.81 31.66 -30.16
CA PRO A 703 17.88 32.32 -29.44
C PRO A 703 19.24 31.69 -29.81
N VAL A 704 20.26 32.54 -29.84
CA VAL A 704 21.61 32.18 -30.27
C VAL A 704 22.48 31.96 -29.04
N VAL A 705 23.12 30.80 -28.98
CA VAL A 705 24.08 30.48 -27.91
C VAL A 705 25.21 31.51 -27.90
N GLY A 706 25.53 32.06 -26.73
CA GLY A 706 26.53 33.12 -26.59
C GLY A 706 26.00 34.55 -26.74
N ALA A 707 24.77 34.74 -27.26
CA ALA A 707 24.15 36.07 -27.34
C ALA A 707 23.55 36.51 -25.99
N LYS A 708 23.45 37.83 -25.81
CA LYS A 708 22.95 38.45 -24.58
C LYS A 708 21.46 38.84 -24.70
N TYR A 709 20.67 38.53 -23.67
CA TYR A 709 19.23 38.81 -23.60
C TYR A 709 18.81 39.38 -22.24
N ALA A 710 17.87 40.32 -22.22
CA ALA A 710 17.32 40.94 -20.99
C ALA A 710 15.79 41.01 -21.06
#